data_AF-A0A6J4KHT4-F1
#
_entry.id   AF-A0A6J4KHT4-F1
#
_cell.length_a   1.000
_cell.length_b   1.000
_cell.length_c   1.000
_cell.angle_alpha   90.00
_cell.angle_beta   90.00
_cell.angle_gamma   90.00
#
_symmetry.space_group_name_H-M   'P 1'
#
loop_
_entity.id
_entity.type
_entity.pdbx_description
1 polymer ?
#
loop_
_entity_poly.entity_id
_entity_poly.type
_entity_poly.pdbx_seq_one_letter_code
_entity_poly.pdbx_strand_id
1 'polypeptide(L)'
;MAPTQLKVSVIVPVYNPGQAIDGCIRSVLDQTMPADEFEAIFVDDGSTDGSSDRLQALASEHRHLRVIRIPNSGWPGKPRNVGLDAALGEYVMFLDQDDALPPRSLARQYGLGSAGGADVVLGKVTSDFRPVNHDLYRRTRESCTVFDAELMQSLTPHKMLRTAFLREQGIRYPEGPRRLEDQLFMTKAYFAARSASIVGDYVCYRYQERPDGRNAGSKQIQPAGYFENLREVLDIVDAHTGPGPQRDHFYRRFLRTEMLGRLGGKKLRVPRPEYYRDLLSEIRRLMEERFPASVDAGLGAVLRVRSALVRHAQLADIEEYARTVDQLRLDVSLARRRGRKGGALTVDVEARLMLGDLPLALEEAADGRWRLPASLGHPEVPEKDWVLEPLEEMPGDVVVRHRELRDLWFLPGPLRAEVRHVDGHAELTWSGRCVLEPATAAGGEPLSEGLHDLSVRVRALGLVLSRRLPAADPAGLPLLVDRRGRSTQPYATDQGNLTVRVPAGRSALKRALARADVEVLPRGVRLEVAARWAVSPSDVALTLTPEAGGTAVTWPATAVRSAGTAWVAGPSRRTARIAPGPYRLTVTLEHGPTRRRRPLSQDLDAALLVSTGTAQRWWLTALRSSGVQVARRARRRVARALSRS
;
A
#
# COMPACT_ATOMS: atom_id res chain seq x y z
N MET A 1 -5.26 23.57 -36.41
CA MET A 1 -5.36 23.10 -35.01
C MET A 1 -4.47 24.03 -34.20
N ALA A 2 -4.95 24.58 -33.08
CA ALA A 2 -4.06 25.29 -32.15
C ALA A 2 -2.95 24.31 -31.73
N PRO A 3 -1.68 24.76 -31.61
CA PRO A 3 -0.61 23.87 -31.16
C PRO A 3 -1.01 23.27 -29.82
N THR A 4 -1.05 21.94 -29.74
CA THR A 4 -1.34 21.23 -28.48
C THR A 4 -0.24 21.62 -27.49
N GLN A 5 -0.60 22.34 -26.44
CA GLN A 5 0.35 22.78 -25.42
C GLN A 5 0.86 21.53 -24.68
N LEU A 6 2.19 21.33 -24.66
CA LEU A 6 2.80 20.27 -23.87
C LEU A 6 2.49 20.50 -22.39
N LYS A 7 1.89 19.50 -21.75
CA LYS A 7 1.43 19.53 -20.36
C LYS A 7 2.54 19.15 -19.41
N VAL A 8 3.34 18.14 -19.77
CA VAL A 8 4.38 17.58 -18.90
C VAL A 8 5.66 17.30 -19.67
N SER A 9 6.81 17.66 -19.11
CA SER A 9 8.13 17.15 -19.50
C SER A 9 8.66 16.21 -18.42
N VAL A 10 8.79 14.92 -18.74
CA VAL A 10 9.44 13.93 -17.86
C VAL A 10 10.94 14.05 -18.05
N ILE A 11 11.70 14.33 -16.99
CA ILE A 11 13.16 14.48 -17.05
C ILE A 11 13.79 13.26 -16.40
N VAL A 12 14.62 12.54 -17.17
CA VAL A 12 15.30 11.32 -16.73
C VAL A 12 16.81 11.52 -16.79
N PRO A 13 17.52 11.72 -15.65
CA PRO A 13 18.97 11.72 -15.64
C PRO A 13 19.49 10.29 -15.82
N VAL A 14 20.39 10.09 -16.79
CA VAL A 14 20.88 8.77 -17.19
C VAL A 14 22.40 8.66 -17.00
N TYR A 15 22.86 7.64 -16.29
CA TYR A 15 24.27 7.29 -16.21
C TYR A 15 24.45 5.78 -15.99
N ASN A 16 25.00 5.11 -17.01
CA ASN A 16 25.32 3.69 -17.04
C ASN A 16 24.25 2.73 -16.45
N PRO A 17 22.95 2.82 -16.85
CA PRO A 17 21.92 1.92 -16.33
C PRO A 17 21.91 0.52 -16.94
N GLY A 18 22.56 0.31 -18.09
CA GLY A 18 22.48 -0.93 -18.87
C GLY A 18 21.03 -1.31 -19.18
N GLN A 19 20.63 -2.52 -18.79
CA GLN A 19 19.25 -3.01 -18.97
C GLN A 19 18.28 -2.53 -17.87
N ALA A 20 18.77 -1.93 -16.77
CA ALA A 20 17.90 -1.50 -15.67
C ALA A 20 16.93 -0.37 -16.08
N ILE A 21 17.27 0.40 -17.12
CA ILE A 21 16.42 1.49 -17.63
C ILE A 21 15.15 1.02 -18.36
N ASP A 22 15.06 -0.26 -18.74
CA ASP A 22 13.94 -0.78 -19.54
C ASP A 22 12.59 -0.65 -18.79
N GLY A 23 12.62 -0.81 -17.46
CA GLY A 23 11.46 -0.59 -16.60
C GLY A 23 10.99 0.87 -16.62
N CYS A 24 11.93 1.81 -16.55
CA CYS A 24 11.67 3.25 -16.64
C CYS A 24 11.08 3.62 -18.00
N ILE A 25 11.71 3.21 -19.11
CA ILE A 25 11.26 3.49 -20.48
C ILE A 25 9.84 2.97 -20.70
N ARG A 26 9.58 1.71 -20.38
CA ARG A 26 8.23 1.12 -20.50
C ARG A 26 7.21 1.90 -19.69
N SER A 27 7.56 2.35 -18.48
CA SER A 27 6.64 3.13 -17.63
C SER A 27 6.25 4.49 -18.22
N VAL A 28 7.14 5.10 -19.01
CA VAL A 28 6.89 6.34 -19.75
C VAL A 28 5.99 6.07 -20.96
N LEU A 29 6.27 5.00 -21.71
CA LEU A 29 5.49 4.63 -22.90
C LEU A 29 4.07 4.13 -22.55
N ASP A 30 3.89 3.49 -21.39
CA ASP A 30 2.60 2.99 -20.90
C ASP A 30 1.71 4.07 -20.29
N GLN A 31 2.11 5.36 -20.35
CA GLN A 31 1.28 6.44 -19.83
C GLN A 31 -0.02 6.60 -20.63
N THR A 32 -1.09 6.86 -19.90
CA THR A 32 -2.43 7.12 -20.44
C THR A 32 -2.63 8.57 -20.91
N MET A 33 -1.68 9.46 -20.58
CA MET A 33 -1.64 10.80 -21.17
C MET A 33 -1.28 10.66 -22.66
N PRO A 34 -2.00 11.31 -23.59
CA PRO A 34 -1.68 11.26 -25.01
C PRO A 34 -0.24 11.67 -25.30
N ALA A 35 0.41 10.96 -26.22
CA ALA A 35 1.83 11.17 -26.56
C ALA A 35 2.13 12.56 -27.15
N ASP A 36 1.12 13.29 -27.63
CA ASP A 36 1.25 14.68 -28.10
C ASP A 36 1.04 15.73 -26.99
N GLU A 37 0.73 15.29 -25.77
CA GLU A 37 0.53 16.16 -24.60
C GLU A 37 1.70 16.10 -23.60
N PHE A 38 2.67 15.21 -23.77
CA PHE A 38 3.88 15.19 -22.93
C PHE A 38 5.13 14.87 -23.74
N GLU A 39 6.29 15.17 -23.17
CA GLU A 39 7.58 14.72 -23.68
C GLU A 39 8.36 14.01 -22.56
N ALA A 40 9.32 13.16 -22.93
CA ALA A 40 10.32 12.63 -22.03
C ALA A 40 11.72 12.97 -22.53
N ILE A 41 12.51 13.60 -21.67
CA ILE A 41 13.86 14.08 -21.96
C ILE A 41 14.83 13.22 -21.15
N PHE A 42 15.49 12.29 -21.82
CA PHE A 42 16.59 11.51 -21.26
C PHE A 42 17.88 12.33 -21.38
N VAL A 43 18.49 12.67 -20.26
CA VAL A 43 19.76 13.40 -20.23
C VAL A 43 20.88 12.43 -19.87
N ASP A 44 21.60 11.96 -20.89
CA ASP A 44 22.74 11.06 -20.74
C ASP A 44 23.97 11.81 -20.22
N ASP A 45 24.36 11.51 -18.98
CA ASP A 45 25.49 12.07 -18.26
C ASP A 45 26.80 11.34 -18.61
N GLY A 46 27.04 11.14 -19.90
CA GLY A 46 28.25 10.52 -20.43
C GLY A 46 28.34 9.02 -20.19
N SER A 47 27.28 8.26 -20.45
CA SER A 47 27.31 6.80 -20.33
C SER A 47 28.27 6.14 -21.33
N THR A 48 28.81 4.99 -20.95
CA THR A 48 29.78 4.19 -21.71
C THR A 48 29.33 2.73 -21.90
N ASP A 49 28.09 2.41 -21.54
CA ASP A 49 27.53 1.06 -21.52
C ASP A 49 26.54 0.77 -22.67
N GLY A 50 26.47 1.66 -23.66
CA GLY A 50 25.55 1.58 -24.80
C GLY A 50 24.14 2.11 -24.53
N SER A 51 23.84 2.62 -23.32
CA SER A 51 22.51 3.16 -22.99
C SER A 51 22.12 4.37 -23.85
N SER A 52 23.08 5.27 -24.15
CA SER A 52 22.84 6.43 -25.00
C SER A 52 22.36 6.04 -26.40
N ASP A 53 23.01 5.07 -27.03
CA ASP A 53 22.67 4.66 -28.41
C ASP A 53 21.29 4.00 -28.46
N ARG A 54 20.96 3.18 -27.45
CA ARG A 54 19.63 2.57 -27.30
C ARG A 54 18.53 3.62 -27.13
N LEU A 55 18.76 4.63 -26.29
CA LEU A 55 17.83 5.74 -26.10
C LEU A 55 17.66 6.56 -27.38
N GLN A 56 18.73 6.78 -28.14
CA GLN A 56 18.68 7.50 -29.40
C GLN A 56 17.87 6.75 -30.46
N ALA A 57 18.00 5.42 -30.52
CA ALA A 57 17.18 4.58 -31.40
C ALA A 57 15.69 4.69 -31.02
N LEU A 58 15.36 4.58 -29.73
CA LEU A 58 13.98 4.73 -29.24
C LEU A 58 13.40 6.13 -29.55
N ALA A 59 14.19 7.19 -29.38
CA ALA A 59 13.76 8.54 -29.71
C ALA A 59 13.48 8.75 -31.21
N SER A 60 14.10 7.95 -32.10
CA SER A 60 13.77 7.97 -33.53
C SER A 60 12.40 7.37 -33.85
N GLU A 61 11.90 6.45 -33.01
CA GLU A 61 10.61 5.77 -33.15
C GLU A 61 9.47 6.53 -32.45
N HIS A 62 9.79 7.25 -31.37
CA HIS A 62 8.81 7.94 -30.53
C HIS A 62 9.08 9.45 -30.50
N ARG A 63 8.27 10.22 -31.25
CA ARG A 63 8.41 11.69 -31.39
C ARG A 63 8.40 12.49 -30.08
N HIS A 64 7.83 11.92 -29.02
CA HIS A 64 7.74 12.54 -27.70
C HIS A 64 8.92 12.19 -26.79
N LEU A 65 9.90 11.41 -27.27
CA LEU A 65 11.14 11.12 -26.55
C LEU A 65 12.28 11.94 -27.15
N ARG A 66 13.13 12.51 -26.28
CA ARG A 66 14.31 13.29 -26.64
C ARG A 66 15.50 12.79 -25.83
N VAL A 67 16.68 12.81 -26.44
CA VAL A 67 17.93 12.47 -25.77
C VAL A 67 18.87 13.67 -25.85
N ILE A 68 19.43 14.06 -24.72
CA ILE A 68 20.47 15.09 -24.62
C ILE A 68 21.69 14.45 -24.00
N ARG A 69 22.83 14.50 -24.69
CA ARG A 69 24.09 13.97 -24.17
C ARG A 69 24.96 15.09 -23.63
N ILE A 70 25.52 14.89 -22.44
CA ILE A 70 26.46 15.81 -21.80
C ILE A 70 27.74 15.08 -21.37
N PRO A 71 28.86 15.78 -21.18
CA PRO A 71 30.02 15.21 -20.49
C PRO A 71 29.66 14.84 -19.05
N ASN A 72 30.14 13.68 -18.58
CA ASN A 72 29.85 13.15 -17.26
C ASN A 72 30.14 14.17 -16.15
N SER A 73 29.09 14.54 -15.43
CA SER A 73 29.08 15.51 -14.35
C SER A 73 29.40 14.92 -12.98
N GLY A 74 29.31 13.60 -12.85
CA GLY A 74 29.52 12.84 -11.63
C GLY A 74 28.36 12.83 -10.64
N TRP A 75 27.24 13.52 -10.92
CA TRP A 75 26.08 13.63 -10.01
C TRP A 75 24.78 13.96 -10.74
N PRO A 76 23.58 13.53 -10.27
CA PRO A 76 22.32 13.78 -11.00
C PRO A 76 21.87 15.25 -11.08
N GLY A 77 22.50 16.19 -10.36
CA GLY A 77 22.08 17.60 -10.33
C GLY A 77 22.17 18.28 -11.71
N LYS A 78 23.32 18.17 -12.38
CA LYS A 78 23.54 18.77 -13.70
C LYS A 78 22.61 18.21 -14.80
N PRO A 79 22.47 16.88 -14.98
CA PRO A 79 21.55 16.36 -15.99
C PRO A 79 20.08 16.74 -15.71
N ARG A 80 19.66 16.87 -14.43
CA ARG A 80 18.33 17.39 -14.08
C ARG A 80 18.16 18.87 -14.48
N ASN A 81 19.16 19.72 -14.26
CA ASN A 81 19.14 21.13 -14.68
C ASN A 81 19.07 21.26 -16.21
N VAL A 82 19.89 20.49 -16.94
CA VAL A 82 19.88 20.47 -18.42
C VAL A 82 18.51 20.05 -18.96
N GLY A 83 17.90 19.04 -18.35
CA GLY A 83 16.53 18.63 -18.70
C GLY A 83 15.49 19.71 -18.43
N LEU A 84 15.62 20.43 -17.30
CA LEU A 84 14.72 21.53 -16.93
C LEU A 84 14.85 22.73 -17.91
N ASP A 85 16.04 23.00 -18.41
CA ASP A 85 16.26 24.03 -19.43
C ASP A 85 15.65 23.64 -20.78
N ALA A 86 15.71 22.36 -21.14
CA ALA A 86 15.15 21.84 -22.39
C ALA A 86 13.63 21.58 -22.34
N ALA A 87 13.02 21.60 -21.16
CA ALA A 87 11.61 21.27 -20.93
C ALA A 87 10.66 22.31 -21.55
N LEU A 88 9.66 21.82 -22.28
CA LEU A 88 8.61 22.60 -22.93
C LEU A 88 7.23 22.44 -22.26
N GLY A 89 7.08 21.45 -21.37
CA GLY A 89 5.86 21.17 -20.65
C GLY A 89 5.53 22.23 -19.60
N GLU A 90 4.24 22.44 -19.35
CA GLU A 90 3.77 23.31 -18.25
C GLU A 90 4.30 22.85 -16.88
N TYR A 91 4.43 21.54 -16.68
CA TYR A 91 5.06 20.92 -15.50
C TYR A 91 6.26 20.07 -15.91
N VAL A 92 7.25 19.97 -15.02
CA VAL A 92 8.30 18.95 -15.09
C VAL A 92 8.04 17.83 -14.10
N MET A 93 8.37 16.59 -14.47
CA MET A 93 8.36 15.42 -13.59
C MET A 93 9.75 14.79 -13.58
N PHE A 94 10.45 14.80 -12.45
CA PHE A 94 11.73 14.09 -12.34
C PHE A 94 11.50 12.59 -12.09
N LEU A 95 12.11 11.77 -12.93
CA LEU A 95 12.06 10.30 -12.86
C LEU A 95 13.48 9.76 -12.91
N ASP A 96 13.90 9.05 -11.87
CA ASP A 96 15.21 8.39 -11.87
C ASP A 96 15.18 7.17 -12.82
N GLN A 97 16.31 6.89 -13.49
CA GLN A 97 16.43 5.88 -14.55
C GLN A 97 16.09 4.44 -14.14
N ASP A 98 16.05 4.16 -12.83
CA ASP A 98 15.79 2.86 -12.21
C ASP A 98 14.42 2.77 -11.52
N ASP A 99 13.60 3.80 -11.67
CA ASP A 99 12.27 3.86 -11.09
C ASP A 99 11.18 3.74 -12.17
N ALA A 100 9.90 3.76 -11.76
CA ALA A 100 8.79 3.66 -12.70
C ALA A 100 7.59 4.54 -12.32
N LEU A 101 6.92 5.05 -13.35
CA LEU A 101 5.63 5.75 -13.26
C LEU A 101 4.46 4.78 -13.55
N PRO A 102 3.50 4.63 -12.63
CA PRO A 102 2.23 3.97 -12.94
C PRO A 102 1.47 4.61 -14.13
N PRO A 103 0.64 3.87 -14.88
CA PRO A 103 0.08 4.32 -16.17
C PRO A 103 -0.74 5.62 -16.16
N ARG A 104 -1.33 6.01 -15.02
CA ARG A 104 -2.10 7.26 -14.89
C ARG A 104 -1.36 8.35 -14.14
N SER A 105 -0.06 8.17 -13.86
CA SER A 105 0.73 9.09 -13.05
C SER A 105 0.75 10.50 -13.63
N LEU A 106 1.00 10.62 -14.94
CA LEU A 106 1.07 11.94 -15.57
C LEU A 106 -0.30 12.62 -15.57
N ALA A 107 -1.32 11.91 -16.05
CA ALA A 107 -2.69 12.44 -16.15
C ALA A 107 -3.28 12.83 -14.78
N ARG A 108 -3.06 12.03 -13.73
CA ARG A 108 -3.61 12.27 -12.38
C ARG A 108 -2.94 13.47 -11.70
N GLN A 109 -1.62 13.57 -11.78
CA GLN A 109 -0.90 14.67 -11.15
C GLN A 109 -1.13 15.98 -11.91
N TYR A 110 -1.03 15.97 -13.25
CA TYR A 110 -1.32 17.15 -14.06
C TYR A 110 -2.78 17.62 -13.87
N GLY A 111 -3.74 16.69 -13.89
CA GLY A 111 -5.16 17.03 -13.72
C GLY A 111 -5.45 17.72 -12.40
N LEU A 112 -4.85 17.27 -11.29
CA LEU A 112 -5.00 17.93 -9.99
C LEU A 112 -4.25 19.27 -9.93
N GLY A 113 -3.00 19.29 -10.40
CA GLY A 113 -2.14 20.47 -10.34
C GLY A 113 -2.64 21.63 -11.20
N SER A 114 -2.95 21.37 -12.47
CA SER A 114 -3.44 22.40 -13.41
C SER A 114 -4.80 22.98 -12.97
N ALA A 115 -5.72 22.15 -12.48
CA ALA A 115 -7.02 22.61 -11.98
C ALA A 115 -6.88 23.54 -10.75
N GLY A 116 -5.91 23.27 -9.87
CA GLY A 116 -5.65 24.08 -8.68
C GLY A 116 -4.62 25.20 -8.86
N GLY A 117 -3.95 25.26 -10.02
CA GLY A 117 -2.81 26.17 -10.23
C GLY A 117 -1.61 25.90 -9.31
N ALA A 118 -1.39 24.64 -8.93
CA ALA A 118 -0.39 24.25 -7.95
C ALA A 118 1.04 24.42 -8.48
N ASP A 119 1.94 24.94 -7.65
CA ASP A 119 3.37 25.04 -7.99
C ASP A 119 4.07 23.68 -7.85
N VAL A 120 3.61 22.85 -6.91
CA VAL A 120 4.15 21.51 -6.63
C VAL A 120 3.02 20.51 -6.48
N VAL A 121 3.10 19.38 -7.19
CA VAL A 121 2.15 18.26 -7.04
C VAL A 121 2.89 17.02 -6.55
N LEU A 122 2.54 16.57 -5.36
CA LEU A 122 3.06 15.36 -4.76
C LEU A 122 2.20 14.17 -5.19
N GLY A 123 2.78 13.26 -5.95
CA GLY A 123 2.17 11.96 -6.22
C GLY A 123 2.46 10.95 -5.12
N LYS A 124 1.48 10.13 -4.73
CA LYS A 124 1.72 9.04 -3.77
C LYS A 124 2.81 8.10 -4.26
N VAL A 125 3.77 7.81 -3.38
CA VAL A 125 4.92 6.97 -3.72
C VAL A 125 4.84 5.61 -3.02
N THR A 126 5.48 4.61 -3.61
CA THR A 126 5.73 3.29 -3.01
C THR A 126 7.18 2.87 -3.22
N SER A 127 7.64 1.90 -2.44
CA SER A 127 9.00 1.35 -2.55
C SER A 127 9.05 -0.10 -2.06
N ASP A 128 9.94 -0.88 -2.68
CA ASP A 128 10.36 -2.22 -2.28
C ASP A 128 11.63 -2.26 -1.42
N PHE A 129 12.56 -1.31 -1.57
CA PHE A 129 13.84 -1.30 -0.84
C PHE A 129 13.98 -0.26 0.27
N ARG A 130 13.18 0.83 0.27
CA ARG A 130 13.32 1.93 1.23
C ARG A 130 12.01 2.30 1.93
N PRO A 131 12.08 2.84 3.16
CA PRO A 131 10.89 3.33 3.85
C PRO A 131 10.28 4.53 3.12
N VAL A 132 8.95 4.59 3.14
CA VAL A 132 8.14 5.70 2.61
C VAL A 132 7.24 6.22 3.72
N ASN A 133 7.14 7.55 3.85
CA ASN A 133 6.14 8.15 4.72
C ASN A 133 4.76 8.12 4.05
N HIS A 134 4.02 7.01 4.23
CA HIS A 134 2.69 6.84 3.66
C HIS A 134 1.64 7.78 4.27
N ASP A 135 1.87 8.34 5.46
CA ASP A 135 0.87 9.19 6.12
C ASP A 135 0.66 10.53 5.40
N LEU A 136 1.70 11.04 4.72
CA LEU A 136 1.60 12.21 3.85
C LEU A 136 0.55 12.00 2.73
N TYR A 137 0.36 10.76 2.30
CA TYR A 137 -0.50 10.37 1.18
C TYR A 137 -1.78 9.67 1.62
N ARG A 138 -2.26 9.93 2.85
CA ARG A 138 -3.52 9.35 3.36
C ARG A 138 -4.74 9.80 2.58
N ARG A 139 -4.76 11.06 2.15
CA ARG A 139 -5.87 11.68 1.44
C ARG A 139 -5.35 12.55 0.32
N THR A 140 -6.13 12.69 -0.73
CA THR A 140 -5.90 13.71 -1.74
C THR A 140 -6.13 15.09 -1.11
N ARG A 141 -5.25 16.04 -1.39
CA ARG A 141 -5.36 17.45 -1.01
C ARG A 141 -5.27 18.28 -2.28
N GLU A 142 -6.31 19.03 -2.57
CA GLU A 142 -6.37 19.87 -3.77
C GLU A 142 -5.46 21.09 -3.62
N SER A 143 -5.37 21.67 -2.43
CA SER A 143 -4.47 22.77 -2.11
C SER A 143 -3.95 22.65 -0.67
N CYS A 144 -2.68 22.95 -0.49
CA CYS A 144 -1.97 23.01 0.79
C CYS A 144 -0.68 23.82 0.64
N THR A 145 -0.03 24.12 1.76
CA THR A 145 1.27 24.78 1.83
C THR A 145 2.25 23.95 2.64
N VAL A 146 3.52 24.35 2.67
CA VAL A 146 4.52 23.73 3.56
C VAL A 146 4.19 23.89 5.05
N PHE A 147 3.29 24.82 5.40
CA PHE A 147 2.94 25.16 6.79
C PHE A 147 1.72 24.42 7.32
N ASP A 148 0.76 24.06 6.46
CA ASP A 148 -0.46 23.33 6.82
C ASP A 148 -0.42 21.83 6.46
N ALA A 149 0.61 21.42 5.71
CA ALA A 149 0.86 20.05 5.32
C ALA A 149 2.31 19.64 5.57
N GLU A 150 2.50 18.37 5.90
CA GLU A 150 3.78 17.71 6.19
C GLU A 150 4.67 17.51 4.93
N LEU A 151 4.75 18.49 4.03
CA LEU A 151 5.47 18.39 2.75
C LEU A 151 6.97 18.09 2.94
N MET A 152 7.57 18.67 3.99
CA MET A 152 8.97 18.47 4.37
C MET A 152 9.30 17.02 4.79
N GLN A 153 8.28 16.17 4.98
CA GLN A 153 8.49 14.74 5.18
C GLN A 153 8.86 14.01 3.88
N SER A 154 8.74 14.66 2.71
CA SER A 154 9.17 14.13 1.41
C SER A 154 10.01 15.17 0.67
N LEU A 155 11.32 15.08 0.81
CA LEU A 155 12.30 15.98 0.19
C LEU A 155 12.96 15.40 -1.08
N THR A 156 12.44 14.29 -1.59
CA THR A 156 12.91 13.72 -2.86
C THR A 156 12.29 14.47 -4.05
N PRO A 157 12.95 14.48 -5.23
CA PRO A 157 12.53 15.33 -6.35
C PRO A 157 11.37 14.77 -7.18
N HIS A 158 10.91 13.56 -6.88
CA HIS A 158 9.99 12.74 -7.67
C HIS A 158 8.53 13.23 -7.60
N LYS A 159 8.29 14.43 -8.11
CA LYS A 159 7.05 15.21 -8.04
C LYS A 159 6.87 15.97 -9.33
N MET A 160 5.65 16.43 -9.59
CA MET A 160 5.46 17.43 -10.64
C MET A 160 5.71 18.82 -10.07
N LEU A 161 6.47 19.65 -10.78
CA LEU A 161 6.72 21.04 -10.42
C LEU A 161 6.40 21.90 -11.61
N ARG A 162 5.69 23.01 -11.39
CA ARG A 162 5.33 23.94 -12.47
C ARG A 162 6.60 24.55 -13.06
N THR A 163 6.81 24.38 -14.36
CA THR A 163 8.07 24.72 -15.04
C THR A 163 8.37 26.22 -14.94
N ALA A 164 7.35 27.05 -15.17
CA ALA A 164 7.46 28.51 -15.06
C ALA A 164 7.85 28.94 -13.64
N PHE A 165 7.21 28.36 -12.62
CA PHE A 165 7.52 28.62 -11.21
C PHE A 165 9.00 28.34 -10.89
N LEU A 166 9.55 27.19 -11.31
CA LEU A 166 10.96 26.88 -11.06
C LEU A 166 11.90 27.91 -11.71
N ARG A 167 11.58 28.36 -12.94
CA ARG A 167 12.37 29.34 -13.68
C ARG A 167 12.28 30.74 -13.06
N GLU A 168 11.08 31.19 -12.74
CA GLU A 168 10.80 32.50 -12.11
C GLU A 168 11.48 32.63 -10.75
N GLN A 169 11.49 31.56 -9.95
CA GLN A 169 12.12 31.54 -8.63
C GLN A 169 13.62 31.18 -8.66
N GLY A 170 14.18 30.90 -9.84
CA GLY A 170 15.59 30.51 -9.99
C GLY A 170 15.95 29.21 -9.25
N ILE A 171 15.00 28.29 -9.07
CA ILE A 171 15.21 27.05 -8.31
C ILE A 171 15.92 26.03 -9.20
N ARG A 172 17.17 25.72 -8.86
CA ARG A 172 18.05 24.78 -9.57
C ARG A 172 18.69 23.79 -8.61
N TYR A 173 19.06 22.61 -9.12
CA TYR A 173 19.90 21.69 -8.36
C TYR A 173 21.31 22.27 -8.23
N PRO A 174 21.96 22.17 -7.06
CA PRO A 174 23.37 22.44 -6.98
C PRO A 174 24.13 21.37 -7.77
N GLU A 175 25.07 21.81 -8.61
CA GLU A 175 25.87 20.91 -9.45
C GLU A 175 27.12 20.39 -8.71
N GLY A 176 27.63 19.23 -9.15
CA GLY A 176 28.74 18.53 -8.51
C GLY A 176 28.30 17.49 -7.47
N PRO A 177 29.25 16.75 -6.86
CA PRO A 177 28.99 15.62 -5.97
C PRO A 177 28.50 16.07 -4.58
N ARG A 178 27.36 16.74 -4.51
CA ARG A 178 26.78 17.25 -3.27
C ARG A 178 25.72 16.30 -2.74
N ARG A 179 25.86 15.86 -1.49
CA ARG A 179 24.79 15.18 -0.77
C ARG A 179 23.66 16.16 -0.45
N LEU A 180 22.43 15.66 -0.40
CA LEU A 180 21.24 16.45 -0.05
C LEU A 180 20.89 17.53 -1.07
N GLU A 181 21.36 17.38 -2.32
CA GLU A 181 21.03 18.29 -3.42
C GLU A 181 19.52 18.34 -3.67
N ASP A 182 18.85 17.21 -3.50
CA ASP A 182 17.40 17.09 -3.59
C ASP A 182 16.69 17.77 -2.42
N GLN A 183 17.20 17.62 -1.19
CA GLN A 183 16.64 18.28 -0.02
C GLN A 183 16.77 19.78 -0.10
N LEU A 184 17.91 20.29 -0.57
CA LEU A 184 18.10 21.72 -0.82
C LEU A 184 17.10 22.23 -1.87
N PHE A 185 17.02 21.55 -3.02
CA PHE A 185 16.10 21.89 -4.10
C PHE A 185 14.64 21.91 -3.63
N MET A 186 14.18 20.84 -2.98
CA MET A 186 12.79 20.72 -2.55
C MET A 186 12.44 21.65 -1.40
N THR A 187 13.39 21.94 -0.48
CA THR A 187 13.16 22.91 0.60
C THR A 187 12.95 24.31 0.02
N LYS A 188 13.79 24.74 -0.94
CA LYS A 188 13.58 26.00 -1.68
C LYS A 188 12.22 26.01 -2.37
N ALA A 189 11.89 24.94 -3.09
CA ALA A 189 10.61 24.85 -3.81
C ALA A 189 9.40 24.94 -2.88
N TYR A 190 9.41 24.26 -1.73
CA TYR A 190 8.27 24.28 -0.82
C TYR A 190 8.05 25.63 -0.13
N PHE A 191 9.12 26.34 0.24
CA PHE A 191 8.98 27.68 0.83
C PHE A 191 8.62 28.75 -0.20
N ALA A 192 9.04 28.61 -1.46
CA ALA A 192 8.70 29.54 -2.54
C ALA A 192 7.32 29.27 -3.17
N ALA A 193 6.80 28.04 -3.07
CA ALA A 193 5.53 27.65 -3.67
C ALA A 193 4.34 28.38 -3.02
N ARG A 194 3.46 28.95 -3.85
CA ARG A 194 2.21 29.56 -3.39
C ARG A 194 1.20 28.51 -2.97
N SER A 195 1.20 27.36 -3.65
CA SER A 195 0.39 26.21 -3.28
C SER A 195 1.00 24.90 -3.78
N ALA A 196 0.65 23.82 -3.08
CA ALA A 196 0.93 22.46 -3.49
C ALA A 196 -0.34 21.61 -3.45
N SER A 197 -0.34 20.51 -4.20
CA SER A 197 -1.39 19.49 -4.16
C SER A 197 -0.79 18.12 -3.83
N ILE A 198 -1.59 17.23 -3.26
CA ILE A 198 -1.18 15.85 -2.95
C ILE A 198 -2.19 14.88 -3.57
N VAL A 199 -1.74 14.00 -4.46
CA VAL A 199 -2.53 12.86 -4.95
C VAL A 199 -2.34 11.70 -3.97
N GLY A 200 -3.33 11.47 -3.09
CA GLY A 200 -3.27 10.40 -2.08
C GLY A 200 -4.02 9.13 -2.47
N ASP A 201 -4.88 9.21 -3.49
CA ASP A 201 -5.81 8.16 -3.90
C ASP A 201 -5.31 7.29 -5.07
N TYR A 202 -4.14 7.62 -5.64
CA TYR A 202 -3.49 6.85 -6.70
C TYR A 202 -1.97 6.87 -6.50
N VAL A 203 -1.31 5.70 -6.62
CA VAL A 203 0.15 5.62 -6.59
C VAL A 203 0.69 6.21 -7.88
N CYS A 204 1.52 7.24 -7.78
CA CYS A 204 2.07 8.00 -8.89
C CYS A 204 3.55 7.73 -9.16
N TYR A 205 4.27 7.10 -8.22
CA TYR A 205 5.70 6.83 -8.37
C TYR A 205 6.09 5.54 -7.63
N ARG A 206 6.90 4.69 -8.27
CA ARG A 206 7.44 3.47 -7.65
C ARG A 206 8.96 3.52 -7.62
N TYR A 207 9.52 3.55 -6.42
CA TYR A 207 10.94 3.30 -6.21
C TYR A 207 11.23 1.81 -6.37
N GLN A 208 12.20 1.45 -7.21
CA GLN A 208 12.56 0.05 -7.45
C GLN A 208 13.98 -0.26 -7.03
N GLU A 209 14.19 -1.44 -6.46
CA GLU A 209 15.54 -1.89 -6.13
C GLU A 209 16.28 -2.27 -7.41
N ARG A 210 17.47 -1.69 -7.62
CA ARG A 210 18.33 -2.13 -8.72
C ARG A 210 18.80 -3.57 -8.48
N PRO A 211 18.88 -4.41 -9.52
CA PRO A 211 19.43 -5.76 -9.40
C PRO A 211 20.86 -5.80 -8.85
N ASP A 212 21.65 -4.74 -9.04
CA ASP A 212 23.02 -4.62 -8.55
C ASP A 212 23.15 -3.96 -7.16
N GLY A 213 22.03 -3.50 -6.57
CA GLY A 213 21.97 -2.86 -5.26
C GLY A 213 22.67 -1.50 -5.14
N ARG A 214 23.12 -0.90 -6.26
CA ARG A 214 23.92 0.35 -6.25
C ARG A 214 23.06 1.58 -6.53
N ASN A 215 22.76 2.35 -5.49
CA ASN A 215 22.08 3.64 -5.61
C ASN A 215 23.07 4.79 -5.32
N ALA A 216 22.90 5.96 -5.93
CA ALA A 216 23.74 7.13 -5.61
C ALA A 216 23.72 7.44 -4.09
N GLY A 217 22.57 7.21 -3.45
CA GLY A 217 22.37 7.30 -1.99
C GLY A 217 23.01 6.19 -1.14
N SER A 218 23.48 5.08 -1.72
CA SER A 218 23.99 3.93 -0.94
C SER A 218 25.47 4.02 -0.56
N LYS A 219 26.24 4.92 -1.19
CA LYS A 219 27.63 5.18 -0.79
C LYS A 219 27.67 5.73 0.64
N GLN A 220 28.68 5.35 1.42
CA GLN A 220 28.90 5.88 2.76
C GLN A 220 29.03 7.40 2.70
N ILE A 221 28.42 8.09 3.67
CA ILE A 221 28.53 9.54 3.78
C ILE A 221 29.88 9.90 4.40
N GLN A 222 30.43 11.03 3.97
CA GLN A 222 31.52 11.71 4.66
C GLN A 222 30.85 12.66 5.68
N PRO A 223 30.94 12.42 7.00
CA PRO A 223 30.16 13.16 7.99
C PRO A 223 30.27 14.68 7.87
N ALA A 224 31.49 15.24 7.85
CA ALA A 224 31.71 16.68 7.78
C ALA A 224 30.98 17.33 6.57
N GLY A 225 31.30 16.90 5.35
CA GLY A 225 30.65 17.44 4.14
C GLY A 225 29.14 17.18 4.07
N TYR A 226 28.66 16.11 4.69
CA TYR A 226 27.23 15.85 4.80
C TYR A 226 26.53 16.88 5.70
N PHE A 227 27.10 17.21 6.85
CA PHE A 227 26.53 18.16 7.80
C PHE A 227 26.75 19.63 7.39
N GLU A 228 27.77 19.93 6.59
CA GLU A 228 27.88 21.20 5.86
C GLU A 228 26.68 21.38 4.91
N ASN A 229 26.39 20.38 4.07
CA ASN A 229 25.23 20.45 3.18
C ASN A 229 23.90 20.50 3.95
N LEU A 230 23.79 19.84 5.11
CA LEU A 230 22.60 19.95 5.95
C LEU A 230 22.41 21.36 6.50
N ARG A 231 23.49 22.06 6.90
CA ARG A 231 23.41 23.46 7.33
C ARG A 231 22.83 24.35 6.23
N GLU A 232 23.23 24.17 4.97
CA GLU A 232 22.65 24.93 3.84
C GLU A 232 21.13 24.71 3.70
N VAL A 233 20.64 23.51 3.99
CA VAL A 233 19.18 23.24 3.99
C VAL A 233 18.50 23.93 5.17
N LEU A 234 19.12 23.90 6.36
CA LEU A 234 18.60 24.57 7.55
C LEU A 234 18.64 26.10 7.41
N ASP A 235 19.60 26.67 6.69
CA ASP A 235 19.65 28.10 6.38
C ASP A 235 18.40 28.56 5.63
N ILE A 236 17.85 27.74 4.73
CA ILE A 236 16.58 28.04 4.06
C ILE A 236 15.44 28.04 5.08
N VAL A 237 15.40 27.07 5.98
CA VAL A 237 14.37 27.00 7.03
C VAL A 237 14.47 28.24 7.92
N ASP A 238 15.67 28.63 8.34
CA ASP A 238 15.93 29.82 9.16
C ASP A 238 15.47 31.11 8.47
N ALA A 239 15.76 31.24 7.16
CA ALA A 239 15.35 32.39 6.37
C ALA A 239 13.83 32.57 6.27
N HIS A 240 13.05 31.49 6.43
CA HIS A 240 11.58 31.51 6.32
C HIS A 240 10.85 31.31 7.65
N THR A 241 11.55 30.86 8.69
CA THR A 241 10.99 30.56 10.00
C THR A 241 11.90 31.12 11.08
N GLY A 242 11.46 32.22 11.71
CA GLY A 242 12.15 32.75 12.88
C GLY A 242 12.15 31.74 14.04
N PRO A 243 13.01 31.92 15.06
CA PRO A 243 13.00 31.08 16.25
C PRO A 243 11.60 30.92 16.85
N GLY A 244 11.18 29.68 17.10
CA GLY A 244 9.88 29.39 17.70
C GLY A 244 9.27 28.05 17.24
N PRO A 245 8.01 27.77 17.63
CA PRO A 245 7.38 26.47 17.42
C PRO A 245 7.33 26.00 15.96
N GLN A 246 7.22 26.94 15.02
CA GLN A 246 7.17 26.65 13.58
C GLN A 246 8.53 26.20 13.04
N ARG A 247 9.62 26.89 13.40
CA ARG A 247 10.97 26.43 13.05
C ARG A 247 11.27 25.08 13.70
N ASP A 248 10.91 24.93 14.97
CA ASP A 248 11.12 23.70 15.72
C ASP A 248 10.37 22.51 15.09
N HIS A 249 9.21 22.75 14.49
CA HIS A 249 8.47 21.76 13.72
C HIS A 249 9.27 21.26 12.51
N PHE A 250 9.84 22.16 11.70
CA PHE A 250 10.67 21.76 10.58
C PHE A 250 11.98 21.09 11.01
N TYR A 251 12.65 21.64 12.03
CA TYR A 251 13.88 21.10 12.57
C TYR A 251 13.71 19.66 13.08
N ARG A 252 12.57 19.34 13.72
CA ARG A 252 12.26 17.97 14.18
C ARG A 252 12.36 16.92 13.08
N ARG A 253 12.01 17.25 11.82
CA ARG A 253 12.18 16.35 10.68
C ARG A 253 13.65 16.02 10.44
N PHE A 254 14.52 17.03 10.45
CA PHE A 254 15.96 16.87 10.19
C PHE A 254 16.64 16.16 11.36
N LEU A 255 16.31 16.54 12.59
CA LEU A 255 16.78 15.88 13.81
C LEU A 255 16.44 14.39 13.78
N ARG A 256 15.19 14.02 13.46
CA ARG A 256 14.76 12.63 13.39
C ARG A 256 15.46 11.85 12.27
N THR A 257 15.45 12.38 11.05
CA THR A 257 15.83 11.60 9.86
C THR A 257 17.33 11.64 9.58
N GLU A 258 17.94 12.83 9.62
CA GLU A 258 19.33 13.03 9.18
C GLU A 258 20.35 12.95 10.32
N MET A 259 19.89 12.95 11.57
CA MET A 259 20.76 12.92 12.75
C MET A 259 20.47 11.67 13.59
N LEU A 260 19.41 11.69 14.42
CA LEU A 260 19.09 10.60 15.36
C LEU A 260 18.83 9.26 14.66
N GLY A 261 18.27 9.26 13.46
CA GLY A 261 18.04 8.07 12.65
C GLY A 261 19.31 7.40 12.13
N ARG A 262 20.45 8.12 12.10
CA ARG A 262 21.76 7.58 11.71
C ARG A 262 22.51 6.93 12.88
N LEU A 263 22.15 7.31 14.10
CA LEU A 263 22.67 6.76 15.36
C LEU A 263 21.64 5.81 16.01
N GLY A 264 20.99 4.97 15.19
CA GLY A 264 19.98 4.05 15.67
C GLY A 264 19.71 2.89 14.72
N GLY A 265 19.04 1.87 15.24
CA GLY A 265 18.63 0.69 14.50
C GLY A 265 19.79 -0.24 14.10
N LYS A 266 19.46 -1.27 13.32
CA LYS A 266 20.38 -2.34 12.91
C LYS A 266 21.68 -1.87 12.21
N LYS A 267 21.70 -0.70 11.60
CA LYS A 267 22.91 -0.17 10.92
C LYS A 267 24.05 0.07 11.89
N LEU A 268 23.73 0.53 13.10
CA LEU A 268 24.70 0.80 14.17
C LEU A 268 25.42 -0.47 14.65
N ARG A 269 24.86 -1.67 14.35
CA ARG A 269 25.49 -2.97 14.68
C ARG A 269 26.67 -3.32 13.80
N VAL A 270 26.83 -2.65 12.65
CA VAL A 270 27.97 -2.90 11.74
C VAL A 270 29.19 -2.16 12.31
N PRO A 271 30.25 -2.86 12.76
CA PRO A 271 31.36 -2.24 13.49
C PRO A 271 32.13 -1.27 12.61
N ARG A 272 32.00 0.04 12.90
CA ARG A 272 32.69 1.15 12.22
C ARG A 272 32.96 2.29 13.23
N PRO A 273 33.76 2.03 14.27
CA PRO A 273 33.83 2.90 15.45
C PRO A 273 34.34 4.31 15.13
N GLU A 274 35.32 4.47 14.25
CA GLU A 274 35.83 5.78 13.84
C GLU A 274 34.75 6.59 13.11
N TYR A 275 34.11 5.99 12.11
CA TYR A 275 33.02 6.63 11.37
C TYR A 275 31.87 7.08 12.29
N TYR A 276 31.47 6.25 13.27
CA TYR A 276 30.39 6.62 14.19
C TYR A 276 30.82 7.68 15.21
N ARG A 277 32.10 7.71 15.60
CA ARG A 277 32.64 8.81 16.42
C ARG A 277 32.61 10.14 15.64
N ASP A 278 33.04 10.14 14.38
CA ASP A 278 32.99 11.33 13.53
C ASP A 278 31.54 11.79 13.31
N LEU A 279 30.64 10.84 13.05
CA LEU A 279 29.22 11.11 12.88
C LEU A 279 28.59 11.70 14.15
N LEU A 280 28.88 11.13 15.31
CA LEU A 280 28.42 11.64 16.60
C LEU A 280 28.95 13.05 16.87
N SER A 281 30.23 13.30 16.59
CA SER A 281 30.86 14.62 16.74
C SER A 281 30.15 15.69 15.91
N GLU A 282 29.94 15.44 14.61
CA GLU A 282 29.25 16.38 13.72
C GLU A 282 27.79 16.60 14.13
N ILE A 283 27.09 15.55 14.55
CA ILE A 283 25.71 15.66 15.06
C ILE A 283 25.67 16.53 16.31
N ARG A 284 26.55 16.30 17.29
CA ARG A 284 26.61 17.10 18.53
C ARG A 284 26.84 18.56 18.24
N ARG A 285 27.87 18.86 17.43
CA ARG A 285 28.20 20.21 17.02
C ARG A 285 27.00 20.92 16.41
N LEU A 286 26.31 20.27 15.46
CA LEU A 286 25.11 20.86 14.87
C LEU A 286 23.97 21.02 15.87
N MET A 287 23.78 20.07 16.79
CA MET A 287 22.76 20.15 17.84
C MET A 287 23.00 21.31 18.80
N GLU A 288 24.26 21.58 19.16
CA GLU A 288 24.68 22.74 19.97
C GLU A 288 24.48 24.05 19.21
N GLU A 289 24.84 24.09 17.93
CA GLU A 289 24.73 25.28 17.08
C GLU A 289 23.27 25.70 16.80
N ARG A 290 22.35 24.72 16.61
CA ARG A 290 21.05 25.00 15.98
C ARG A 290 19.84 24.38 16.68
N PHE A 291 19.97 23.31 17.46
CA PHE A 291 18.82 22.55 17.97
C PHE A 291 18.58 22.80 19.46
N PRO A 292 17.76 23.81 19.85
CA PRO A 292 17.42 24.03 21.25
C PRO A 292 16.54 22.91 21.80
N ALA A 293 16.46 22.81 23.12
CA ALA A 293 15.68 21.78 23.83
C ALA A 293 14.17 21.78 23.47
N SER A 294 13.64 22.90 22.96
CA SER A 294 12.26 23.00 22.46
C SER A 294 12.01 22.14 21.21
N VAL A 295 13.03 21.89 20.38
CA VAL A 295 12.96 20.95 19.26
C VAL A 295 12.80 19.52 19.78
N ASP A 296 13.58 19.15 20.79
CA ASP A 296 13.50 17.84 21.45
C ASP A 296 12.12 17.61 22.09
N ALA A 297 11.49 18.64 22.67
CA ALA A 297 10.22 18.53 23.37
C ALA A 297 9.10 17.94 22.48
N GLY A 298 9.09 18.26 21.18
CA GLY A 298 8.11 17.73 20.22
C GLY A 298 8.50 16.39 19.58
N LEU A 299 9.58 15.75 20.03
CA LEU A 299 9.88 14.35 19.69
C LEU A 299 9.08 13.41 20.60
N GLY A 300 8.81 12.20 20.11
CA GLY A 300 8.26 11.15 20.97
C GLY A 300 9.29 10.59 21.95
N ALA A 301 8.80 9.94 23.01
CA ALA A 301 9.61 9.61 24.19
C ALA A 301 10.93 8.87 23.85
N VAL A 302 10.87 7.83 23.01
CA VAL A 302 12.09 7.06 22.62
C VAL A 302 13.10 7.92 21.87
N LEU A 303 12.63 8.84 21.03
CA LEU A 303 13.52 9.75 20.30
C LEU A 303 14.06 10.87 21.20
N ARG A 304 13.32 11.29 22.23
CA ARG A 304 13.82 12.24 23.23
C ARG A 304 14.97 11.67 24.05
N VAL A 305 14.83 10.43 24.53
CA VAL A 305 15.90 9.73 25.24
C VAL A 305 17.12 9.58 24.33
N ARG A 306 16.94 9.14 23.08
CA ARG A 306 18.04 9.08 22.11
C ARG A 306 18.71 10.44 21.91
N SER A 307 17.92 11.52 21.80
CA SER A 307 18.46 12.88 21.64
C SER A 307 19.32 13.28 22.84
N ALA A 308 18.88 12.98 24.07
CA ALA A 308 19.66 13.24 25.27
C ALA A 308 20.95 12.41 25.34
N LEU A 309 20.89 11.12 25.01
CA LEU A 309 22.09 10.27 24.92
C LEU A 309 23.08 10.80 23.89
N VAL A 310 22.59 11.24 22.72
CA VAL A 310 23.44 11.84 21.69
C VAL A 310 24.12 13.11 22.21
N ARG A 311 23.47 13.93 23.03
CA ARG A 311 24.08 15.14 23.61
C ARG A 311 25.10 14.84 24.71
N HIS A 312 24.86 13.84 25.56
CA HIS A 312 25.57 13.73 26.83
C HIS A 312 26.34 12.41 27.06
N ALA A 313 25.97 11.31 26.40
CA ALA A 313 26.49 9.98 26.71
C ALA A 313 27.68 9.55 25.83
N GLN A 314 28.27 8.38 26.04
CA GLN A 314 29.28 7.85 25.11
C GLN A 314 28.62 7.09 23.95
N LEU A 315 29.38 6.82 22.88
CA LEU A 315 28.86 6.06 21.73
C LEU A 315 28.34 4.68 22.16
N ALA A 316 28.99 4.04 23.12
CA ALA A 316 28.58 2.73 23.65
C ALA A 316 27.17 2.75 24.26
N ASP A 317 26.80 3.83 24.97
CA ASP A 317 25.46 3.99 25.56
C ASP A 317 24.40 4.16 24.47
N ILE A 318 24.73 4.89 23.40
CA ILE A 318 23.86 5.06 22.23
C ILE A 318 23.66 3.72 21.52
N GLU A 319 24.72 2.92 21.39
CA GLU A 319 24.69 1.57 20.81
C GLU A 319 23.85 0.60 21.64
N GLU A 320 23.97 0.65 22.96
CA GLU A 320 23.14 -0.11 23.89
C GLU A 320 21.67 0.28 23.80
N TYR A 321 21.38 1.58 23.84
CA TYR A 321 20.03 2.08 23.69
C TYR A 321 19.40 1.66 22.36
N ALA A 322 20.16 1.71 21.27
CA ALA A 322 19.70 1.23 19.96
C ALA A 322 19.37 -0.27 19.97
N ARG A 323 20.15 -1.10 20.68
CA ARG A 323 19.87 -2.53 20.87
C ARG A 323 18.58 -2.76 21.66
N THR A 324 18.29 -1.96 22.68
CA THR A 324 17.05 -2.08 23.45
C THR A 324 15.84 -1.63 22.64
N VAL A 325 15.92 -0.49 21.94
CA VAL A 325 14.84 0.00 21.06
C VAL A 325 14.52 -1.00 19.93
N ASP A 326 15.52 -1.70 19.40
CA ASP A 326 15.33 -2.75 18.37
C ASP A 326 14.50 -3.95 18.86
N GLN A 327 14.33 -4.12 20.18
CA GLN A 327 13.48 -5.17 20.77
C GLN A 327 12.00 -4.77 20.84
N LEU A 328 11.68 -3.49 20.61
CA LEU A 328 10.30 -3.02 20.58
C LEU A 328 9.57 -3.62 19.38
N ARG A 329 8.42 -4.26 19.65
CA ARG A 329 7.57 -4.87 18.62
C ARG A 329 6.10 -4.73 18.98
N LEU A 330 5.25 -4.90 17.96
CA LEU A 330 3.81 -5.03 18.14
C LEU A 330 3.43 -6.50 18.31
N ASP A 331 2.67 -6.77 19.35
CA ASP A 331 1.82 -7.96 19.44
C ASP A 331 0.42 -7.57 18.96
N VAL A 332 -0.20 -8.43 18.14
CA VAL A 332 -1.47 -8.15 17.47
C VAL A 332 -2.35 -9.38 17.55
N SER A 333 -3.59 -9.19 17.97
CA SER A 333 -4.60 -10.23 18.06
C SER A 333 -5.92 -9.80 17.38
N LEU A 334 -6.76 -10.78 17.08
CA LEU A 334 -8.11 -10.57 16.55
C LEU A 334 -9.13 -10.82 17.66
N ALA A 335 -9.80 -9.77 18.12
CA ALA A 335 -10.66 -9.83 19.29
C ALA A 335 -12.00 -10.57 19.04
N ARG A 336 -12.60 -10.42 17.84
CA ARG A 336 -13.81 -11.16 17.39
C ARG A 336 -14.12 -10.88 15.91
N ARG A 337 -14.82 -11.81 15.25
CA ARG A 337 -15.42 -11.60 13.92
C ARG A 337 -16.92 -11.36 14.08
N ARG A 338 -17.41 -10.17 13.74
CA ARG A 338 -18.85 -9.97 13.47
C ARG A 338 -19.03 -9.67 11.99
N GLY A 339 -19.70 -10.58 11.27
CA GLY A 339 -20.07 -10.33 9.88
C GLY A 339 -21.13 -9.22 9.82
N ARG A 340 -20.82 -8.10 9.17
CA ARG A 340 -21.86 -7.21 8.65
C ARG A 340 -22.39 -7.79 7.33
N LYS A 341 -23.62 -7.43 6.96
CA LYS A 341 -24.14 -7.59 5.59
C LYS A 341 -23.21 -6.86 4.60
N GLY A 342 -22.82 -7.50 3.49
CA GLY A 342 -22.04 -6.89 2.41
C GLY A 342 -20.75 -7.66 2.05
N GLY A 343 -20.20 -7.42 0.86
CA GLY A 343 -19.03 -8.08 0.27
C GLY A 343 -17.70 -7.64 0.87
N ALA A 344 -17.72 -7.18 2.11
CA ALA A 344 -16.57 -6.68 2.85
C ALA A 344 -16.13 -7.65 3.95
N LEU A 345 -14.87 -7.54 4.33
CA LEU A 345 -14.29 -8.22 5.48
C LEU A 345 -14.15 -7.23 6.64
N THR A 346 -14.80 -7.51 7.76
CA THR A 346 -14.68 -6.73 9.00
C THR A 346 -13.78 -7.47 9.98
N VAL A 347 -12.81 -6.76 10.56
CA VAL A 347 -11.89 -7.29 11.56
C VAL A 347 -11.91 -6.38 12.78
N ASP A 348 -12.13 -6.96 13.96
CA ASP A 348 -11.91 -6.29 15.25
C ASP A 348 -10.48 -6.63 15.69
N VAL A 349 -9.66 -5.61 15.90
CA VAL A 349 -8.22 -5.71 16.10
C VAL A 349 -7.86 -5.17 17.47
N GLU A 350 -6.99 -5.89 18.18
CA GLU A 350 -6.29 -5.41 19.34
C GLU A 350 -4.77 -5.51 19.11
N ALA A 351 -4.03 -4.54 19.61
CA ALA A 351 -2.58 -4.53 19.55
C ALA A 351 -1.99 -3.93 20.82
N ARG A 352 -0.76 -4.32 21.15
CA ARG A 352 -0.01 -3.77 22.30
C ARG A 352 1.49 -3.71 21.98
N LEU A 353 2.19 -2.83 22.69
CA LEU A 353 3.65 -2.78 22.61
C LEU A 353 4.28 -3.86 23.49
N MET A 354 5.33 -4.47 22.95
CA MET A 354 6.17 -5.43 23.64
C MET A 354 7.61 -4.95 23.64
N LEU A 355 8.34 -5.20 24.71
CA LEU A 355 9.80 -5.09 24.78
C LEU A 355 10.38 -6.50 24.94
N GLY A 356 10.97 -7.03 23.86
CA GLY A 356 11.32 -8.45 23.83
C GLY A 356 10.07 -9.32 23.90
N ASP A 357 10.02 -10.25 24.84
CA ASP A 357 8.90 -11.18 25.03
C ASP A 357 7.86 -10.71 26.05
N LEU A 358 8.08 -9.58 26.71
CA LEU A 358 7.18 -9.03 27.73
C LEU A 358 6.43 -7.79 27.20
N PRO A 359 5.20 -7.52 27.67
CA PRO A 359 4.53 -6.25 27.41
C PRO A 359 5.40 -5.07 27.84
N LEU A 360 5.32 -3.97 27.09
CA LEU A 360 5.99 -2.73 27.50
C LEU A 360 5.22 -2.11 28.66
N ALA A 361 5.72 -2.30 29.88
CA ALA A 361 5.21 -1.68 31.09
C ALA A 361 5.71 -0.23 31.19
N LEU A 362 4.79 0.73 31.16
CA LEU A 362 5.06 2.13 31.47
C LEU A 362 5.00 2.34 32.98
N GLU A 363 5.88 3.19 33.49
CA GLU A 363 5.90 3.59 34.90
C GLU A 363 4.92 4.75 35.09
N GLU A 364 3.92 4.57 35.95
CA GLU A 364 2.93 5.60 36.26
C GLU A 364 3.41 6.43 37.48
N ALA A 365 3.46 7.74 37.30
CA ALA A 365 3.77 8.67 38.38
C ALA A 365 2.51 9.05 39.16
N ALA A 366 2.69 9.60 40.37
CA ALA A 366 1.59 10.00 41.25
C ALA A 366 0.65 11.07 40.65
N ASP A 367 1.11 11.81 39.63
CA ASP A 367 0.32 12.80 38.89
C ASP A 367 -0.41 12.22 37.66
N GLY A 368 -0.41 10.89 37.51
CA GLY A 368 -1.09 10.16 36.42
C GLY A 368 -0.34 10.19 35.08
N ARG A 369 0.85 10.79 35.01
CA ARG A 369 1.69 10.76 33.82
C ARG A 369 2.51 9.47 33.76
N TRP A 370 2.89 9.07 32.55
CA TRP A 370 3.63 7.84 32.29
C TRP A 370 5.07 8.11 31.88
N ARG A 371 5.98 7.20 32.24
CA ARG A 371 7.38 7.18 31.81
C ARG A 371 7.71 5.86 31.13
N LEU A 372 8.71 5.90 30.24
CA LEU A 372 9.36 4.70 29.74
C LEU A 372 9.97 3.92 30.93
N PRO A 373 10.01 2.57 30.87
CA PRO A 373 10.71 1.79 31.87
C PRO A 373 12.20 2.13 31.86
N ALA A 374 12.89 1.95 32.99
CA ALA A 374 14.32 2.26 33.13
C ALA A 374 15.22 1.72 31.99
N SER A 375 14.92 0.56 31.41
CA SER A 375 15.67 -0.01 30.27
C SER A 375 15.58 0.82 28.97
N LEU A 376 14.58 1.67 28.85
CA LEU A 376 14.35 2.61 27.74
C LEU A 376 14.46 4.07 28.18
N GLY A 377 14.85 4.32 29.43
CA GLY A 377 15.08 5.66 29.99
C GLY A 377 16.53 6.11 29.88
N HIS A 378 16.77 7.39 30.17
CA HIS A 378 18.11 7.96 30.28
C HIS A 378 18.60 7.83 31.73
N PRO A 379 19.79 7.25 31.99
CA PRO A 379 20.26 7.01 33.36
C PRO A 379 20.46 8.31 34.17
N GLU A 380 20.89 9.39 33.51
CA GLU A 380 21.24 10.66 34.17
C GLU A 380 20.24 11.80 33.94
N VAL A 381 19.25 11.63 33.04
CA VAL A 381 18.37 12.72 32.55
C VAL A 381 16.92 12.23 32.50
N PRO A 382 16.34 11.83 33.65
CA PRO A 382 15.06 11.11 33.72
C PRO A 382 13.86 11.93 33.24
N GLU A 383 13.97 13.25 33.13
CA GLU A 383 12.93 14.10 32.55
C GLU A 383 12.69 13.85 31.05
N LYS A 384 13.57 13.11 30.37
CA LYS A 384 13.42 12.77 28.94
C LYS A 384 12.54 11.55 28.71
N ASP A 385 12.32 10.77 29.77
CA ASP A 385 11.67 9.46 29.73
C ASP A 385 10.15 9.55 29.81
N TRP A 386 9.63 10.73 30.16
CA TRP A 386 8.18 10.99 30.18
C TRP A 386 7.55 10.75 28.82
N VAL A 387 6.38 10.12 28.80
CA VAL A 387 5.49 10.03 27.65
C VAL A 387 4.64 11.30 27.64
N LEU A 388 5.00 12.24 26.78
CA LEU A 388 4.33 13.56 26.69
C LEU A 388 3.39 13.66 25.48
N GLU A 389 3.43 12.68 24.59
CA GLU A 389 2.57 12.60 23.41
C GLU A 389 1.13 12.29 23.87
N PRO A 390 0.12 13.06 23.42
CA PRO A 390 -1.28 12.71 23.65
C PRO A 390 -1.63 11.36 23.00
N LEU A 391 -2.52 10.59 23.61
CA LEU A 391 -2.94 9.29 23.06
C LEU A 391 -3.61 9.44 21.69
N GLU A 392 -4.29 10.55 21.43
CA GLU A 392 -4.92 10.85 20.13
C GLU A 392 -3.89 11.05 19.01
N GLU A 393 -2.66 11.46 19.37
CA GLU A 393 -1.53 11.60 18.45
C GLU A 393 -0.75 10.29 18.23
N MET A 394 -1.20 9.21 18.89
CA MET A 394 -0.67 7.85 18.72
C MET A 394 -1.63 6.91 17.97
N PRO A 395 -2.09 7.24 16.74
CA PRO A 395 -3.08 6.42 16.06
C PRO A 395 -2.52 5.05 15.66
N GLY A 396 -3.41 4.06 15.63
CA GLY A 396 -3.18 2.79 14.95
C GLY A 396 -4.04 2.66 13.69
N ASP A 397 -3.59 1.85 12.73
CA ASP A 397 -4.29 1.58 11.49
C ASP A 397 -4.14 0.13 11.07
N VAL A 398 -5.15 -0.39 10.38
CA VAL A 398 -4.97 -1.55 9.51
C VAL A 398 -4.70 -1.07 8.10
N VAL A 399 -3.62 -1.55 7.51
CA VAL A 399 -3.23 -1.25 6.14
C VAL A 399 -3.30 -2.52 5.29
N VAL A 400 -3.63 -2.36 4.01
CA VAL A 400 -3.53 -3.42 3.00
C VAL A 400 -2.40 -3.06 2.03
N ARG A 401 -1.46 -3.98 1.82
CA ARG A 401 -0.28 -3.78 0.98
C ARG A 401 -0.23 -4.82 -0.13
N HIS A 402 -0.14 -4.39 -1.39
CA HIS A 402 0.09 -5.30 -2.49
C HIS A 402 1.48 -5.96 -2.35
N ARG A 403 1.56 -7.28 -2.46
CA ARG A 403 2.81 -8.01 -2.16
C ARG A 403 3.93 -7.69 -3.12
N GLU A 404 3.65 -7.64 -4.42
CA GLU A 404 4.66 -7.37 -5.46
C GLU A 404 4.82 -5.87 -5.70
N LEU A 405 3.75 -5.18 -6.11
CA LEU A 405 3.74 -3.73 -6.37
C LEU A 405 4.03 -2.84 -5.16
N ARG A 406 3.95 -3.38 -3.94
CA ARG A 406 4.15 -2.67 -2.66
C ARG A 406 3.16 -1.55 -2.34
N ASP A 407 2.22 -1.26 -3.25
CA ASP A 407 1.15 -0.29 -3.07
C ASP A 407 0.44 -0.49 -1.73
N LEU A 408 0.41 0.55 -0.89
CA LEU A 408 -0.13 0.50 0.48
C LEU A 408 -1.33 1.44 0.63
N TRP A 409 -2.39 0.91 1.23
CA TRP A 409 -3.64 1.63 1.47
C TRP A 409 -4.10 1.50 2.91
N PHE A 410 -4.58 2.60 3.48
CA PHE A 410 -5.16 2.64 4.82
C PHE A 410 -6.62 2.18 4.74
N LEU A 411 -6.99 1.22 5.60
CA LEU A 411 -8.38 0.81 5.70
C LEU A 411 -9.17 1.78 6.60
N PRO A 412 -10.47 2.02 6.33
CA PRO A 412 -11.31 2.81 7.22
C PRO A 412 -11.43 2.20 8.62
N GLY A 413 -11.52 3.08 9.63
CA GLY A 413 -11.67 2.73 11.05
C GLY A 413 -10.31 2.66 11.76
N PRO A 414 -9.67 3.79 12.08
CA PRO A 414 -8.41 3.79 12.82
C PRO A 414 -8.59 3.14 14.21
N LEU A 415 -7.52 2.54 14.71
CA LEU A 415 -7.43 1.99 16.05
C LEU A 415 -7.11 3.13 17.03
N ARG A 416 -7.79 3.12 18.18
CA ARG A 416 -7.60 4.11 19.24
C ARG A 416 -6.57 3.62 20.24
N ALA A 417 -5.64 4.48 20.61
CA ALA A 417 -4.69 4.22 21.69
C ALA A 417 -5.39 4.37 23.04
N GLU A 418 -5.11 3.44 23.95
CA GLU A 418 -5.59 3.41 25.33
C GLU A 418 -4.47 2.90 26.24
N VAL A 419 -4.36 3.45 27.44
CA VAL A 419 -3.54 2.87 28.51
C VAL A 419 -4.42 1.91 29.30
N ARG A 420 -3.98 0.64 29.42
CA ARG A 420 -4.64 -0.38 30.22
C ARG A 420 -3.78 -0.76 31.42
N HIS A 421 -4.38 -0.86 32.58
CA HIS A 421 -3.71 -1.34 33.79
C HIS A 421 -3.82 -2.87 33.86
N VAL A 422 -2.68 -3.55 33.82
CA VAL A 422 -2.57 -5.02 33.88
C VAL A 422 -1.52 -5.35 34.93
N ASP A 423 -1.88 -6.19 35.91
CA ASP A 423 -0.98 -6.67 36.97
C ASP A 423 -0.16 -5.56 37.67
N GLY A 424 -0.75 -4.38 37.86
CA GLY A 424 -0.11 -3.25 38.54
C GLY A 424 0.77 -2.36 37.65
N HIS A 425 0.79 -2.57 36.33
CA HIS A 425 1.54 -1.77 35.37
C HIS A 425 0.65 -1.18 34.27
N ALA A 426 1.06 -0.05 33.71
CA ALA A 426 0.34 0.61 32.62
C ALA A 426 0.88 0.14 31.25
N GLU A 427 0.01 -0.40 30.39
CA GLU A 427 0.36 -0.85 29.04
C GLU A 427 -0.31 0.03 27.97
N LEU A 428 0.46 0.43 26.96
CA LEU A 428 -0.10 1.11 25.79
C LEU A 428 -0.67 0.10 24.79
N THR A 429 -1.97 0.20 24.54
CA THR A 429 -2.74 -0.69 23.68
C THR A 429 -3.50 0.07 22.61
N TRP A 430 -3.84 -0.61 21.51
CA TRP A 430 -4.70 -0.10 20.46
C TRP A 430 -5.84 -1.05 20.20
N SER A 431 -7.05 -0.52 20.07
CA SER A 431 -8.19 -1.33 19.68
C SER A 431 -9.09 -0.62 18.68
N GLY A 432 -9.75 -1.39 17.82
CA GLY A 432 -10.67 -0.83 16.85
C GLY A 432 -11.23 -1.84 15.86
N ARG A 433 -12.20 -1.37 15.08
CA ARG A 433 -12.83 -2.14 14.00
C ARG A 433 -12.43 -1.55 12.67
N CYS A 434 -11.87 -2.40 11.80
CA CYS A 434 -11.52 -2.02 10.43
C CYS A 434 -12.37 -2.78 9.42
N VAL A 435 -12.58 -2.18 8.25
CA VAL A 435 -13.34 -2.78 7.15
C VAL A 435 -12.52 -2.77 5.87
N LEU A 436 -12.30 -3.96 5.32
CA LEU A 436 -11.77 -4.15 3.97
C LEU A 436 -12.92 -4.35 2.99
N GLU A 437 -13.20 -3.36 2.16
CA GLU A 437 -14.08 -3.46 1.00
C GLU A 437 -13.22 -3.53 -0.28
N PRO A 438 -13.00 -4.72 -0.87
CA PRO A 438 -12.09 -4.87 -2.00
C PRO A 438 -12.41 -3.98 -3.20
N ALA A 439 -13.67 -3.55 -3.35
CA ALA A 439 -14.10 -2.69 -4.43
C ALA A 439 -13.61 -1.24 -4.32
N THR A 440 -13.18 -0.79 -3.14
CA THR A 440 -12.77 0.60 -2.87
C THR A 440 -11.49 0.72 -2.03
N ALA A 441 -10.88 -0.39 -1.62
CA ALA A 441 -9.75 -0.38 -0.69
C ALA A 441 -8.45 0.19 -1.27
N ALA A 442 -8.32 0.38 -2.58
CA ALA A 442 -7.18 1.03 -3.22
C ALA A 442 -7.46 2.51 -3.49
N GLY A 443 -7.53 3.33 -2.44
CA GLY A 443 -7.74 4.79 -2.61
C GLY A 443 -9.12 5.14 -3.18
N GLY A 444 -10.15 4.37 -2.85
CA GLY A 444 -11.48 4.51 -3.46
C GLY A 444 -11.67 3.67 -4.73
N GLU A 445 -10.58 3.11 -5.26
CA GLU A 445 -10.62 2.16 -6.36
C GLU A 445 -10.53 0.70 -5.89
N PRO A 446 -10.84 -0.26 -6.79
CA PRO A 446 -10.74 -1.66 -6.47
C PRO A 446 -9.29 -2.12 -6.31
N LEU A 447 -9.06 -3.08 -5.41
CA LEU A 447 -7.76 -3.74 -5.31
C LEU A 447 -7.37 -4.36 -6.67
N SER A 448 -6.12 -4.15 -7.07
CA SER A 448 -5.55 -4.77 -8.27
C SER A 448 -5.43 -6.28 -8.10
N GLU A 449 -5.31 -6.99 -9.23
CA GLU A 449 -4.96 -8.40 -9.23
C GLU A 449 -3.67 -8.65 -8.44
N GLY A 450 -3.62 -9.75 -7.68
CA GLY A 450 -2.45 -10.17 -6.93
C GLY A 450 -2.76 -10.54 -5.48
N LEU A 451 -1.69 -10.62 -4.68
CA LEU A 451 -1.75 -10.90 -3.24
C LEU A 451 -1.65 -9.59 -2.46
N HIS A 452 -2.50 -9.45 -1.46
CA HIS A 452 -2.59 -8.27 -0.63
C HIS A 452 -2.51 -8.63 0.85
N ASP A 453 -1.52 -8.05 1.50
CA ASP A 453 -1.08 -8.31 2.85
C ASP A 453 -1.71 -7.31 3.82
N LEU A 454 -2.47 -7.79 4.83
CA LEU A 454 -3.05 -6.92 5.87
C LEU A 454 -2.15 -6.81 7.10
N SER A 455 -1.78 -5.60 7.50
CA SER A 455 -0.90 -5.36 8.66
C SER A 455 -1.50 -4.29 9.58
N VAL A 456 -1.24 -4.40 10.87
CA VAL A 456 -1.46 -3.31 11.83
C VAL A 456 -0.21 -2.44 11.85
N ARG A 457 -0.41 -1.13 11.80
CA ARG A 457 0.65 -0.13 11.91
C ARG A 457 0.26 0.84 13.01
N VAL A 458 1.15 1.12 13.95
CA VAL A 458 0.93 2.14 14.98
C VAL A 458 2.04 3.19 14.93
N ARG A 459 1.70 4.41 15.31
CA ARG A 459 2.66 5.47 15.60
C ARG A 459 2.60 5.75 17.09
N ALA A 460 3.72 5.61 17.78
CA ALA A 460 3.79 5.83 19.22
C ALA A 460 5.24 6.03 19.65
N LEU A 461 5.47 6.84 20.69
CA LEU A 461 6.79 7.02 21.29
C LEU A 461 7.84 7.51 20.28
N GLY A 462 7.42 8.25 19.24
CA GLY A 462 8.30 8.68 18.14
C GLY A 462 8.68 7.59 17.13
N LEU A 463 8.08 6.40 17.23
CA LEU A 463 8.33 5.25 16.36
C LEU A 463 7.12 4.96 15.46
N VAL A 464 7.39 4.23 14.38
CA VAL A 464 6.38 3.60 13.53
C VAL A 464 6.63 2.10 13.56
N LEU A 465 5.70 1.35 14.15
CA LEU A 465 5.80 -0.10 14.27
C LEU A 465 4.72 -0.75 13.41
N SER A 466 5.02 -1.92 12.85
CA SER A 466 4.09 -2.65 11.99
C SER A 466 4.21 -4.15 12.20
N ARG A 467 3.07 -4.85 12.15
CA ARG A 467 2.99 -6.31 12.30
C ARG A 467 1.91 -6.85 11.36
N ARG A 468 2.19 -7.99 10.71
CA ARG A 468 1.20 -8.70 9.90
C ARG A 468 0.00 -9.06 10.79
N LEU A 469 -1.21 -8.80 10.30
CA LEU A 469 -2.44 -9.14 11.01
C LEU A 469 -2.58 -10.68 10.99
N PRO A 470 -2.67 -11.36 12.15
CA PRO A 470 -2.90 -12.80 12.16
C PRO A 470 -4.26 -13.15 11.56
N ALA A 471 -4.41 -14.40 11.12
CA ALA A 471 -5.68 -14.98 10.74
C ALA A 471 -6.25 -15.77 11.92
N ALA A 472 -7.39 -15.35 12.46
CA ALA A 472 -8.00 -16.00 13.64
C ALA A 472 -8.46 -17.46 13.43
N ASP A 473 -8.52 -17.93 12.18
CA ASP A 473 -8.94 -19.28 11.80
C ASP A 473 -8.49 -19.56 10.34
N PRO A 474 -7.67 -20.60 10.09
CA PRO A 474 -7.29 -21.02 8.74
C PRO A 474 -8.45 -21.56 7.88
N ALA A 475 -9.54 -22.02 8.50
CA ALA A 475 -10.67 -22.62 7.80
C ALA A 475 -11.71 -21.56 7.37
N GLY A 476 -12.08 -21.57 6.08
CA GLY A 476 -13.39 -21.11 5.65
C GLY A 476 -13.68 -19.61 5.63
N LEU A 477 -12.70 -18.73 5.42
CA LEU A 477 -13.02 -17.33 5.09
C LEU A 477 -13.78 -17.29 3.76
N PRO A 478 -15.02 -16.76 3.73
CA PRO A 478 -15.86 -16.80 2.54
C PRO A 478 -15.27 -15.92 1.44
N LEU A 479 -15.49 -16.31 0.19
CA LEU A 479 -15.16 -15.49 -0.96
C LEU A 479 -15.92 -14.16 -0.89
N LEU A 480 -15.23 -13.04 -0.97
CA LEU A 480 -15.86 -11.72 -1.06
C LEU A 480 -16.21 -11.44 -2.53
N VAL A 481 -17.43 -11.00 -2.81
CA VAL A 481 -17.88 -10.69 -4.16
C VAL A 481 -18.49 -9.29 -4.21
N ASP A 482 -17.90 -8.42 -5.04
CA ASP A 482 -18.35 -7.05 -5.20
C ASP A 482 -19.60 -6.94 -6.10
N ARG A 483 -20.17 -5.73 -6.20
CA ARG A 483 -21.34 -5.44 -7.06
C ARG A 483 -21.12 -5.73 -8.54
N ARG A 484 -19.86 -5.82 -9.00
CA ARG A 484 -19.47 -6.11 -10.39
C ARG A 484 -19.19 -7.60 -10.62
N GLY A 485 -19.35 -8.44 -9.59
CA GLY A 485 -19.06 -9.87 -9.61
C GLY A 485 -17.56 -10.18 -9.65
N ARG A 486 -16.71 -9.24 -9.25
CA ARG A 486 -15.29 -9.53 -9.00
C ARG A 486 -15.17 -10.15 -7.63
N SER A 487 -14.28 -11.13 -7.52
CA SER A 487 -14.11 -11.87 -6.30
C SER A 487 -12.77 -11.62 -5.65
N THR A 488 -12.71 -11.72 -4.33
CA THR A 488 -11.51 -11.59 -3.53
C THR A 488 -11.55 -12.68 -2.47
N GLN A 489 -10.49 -13.48 -2.38
CA GLN A 489 -10.42 -14.62 -1.47
C GLN A 489 -9.52 -14.28 -0.28
N PRO A 490 -10.08 -14.05 0.91
CA PRO A 490 -9.29 -14.01 2.14
C PRO A 490 -8.83 -15.42 2.51
N TYR A 491 -7.62 -15.55 3.05
CA TYR A 491 -7.09 -16.81 3.54
C TYR A 491 -5.97 -16.58 4.57
N ALA A 492 -5.66 -17.61 5.37
CA ALA A 492 -4.50 -17.64 6.24
C ALA A 492 -3.28 -18.15 5.47
N THR A 493 -2.14 -17.48 5.58
CA THR A 493 -0.87 -18.02 5.09
C THR A 493 -0.37 -19.14 5.99
N ASP A 494 0.66 -19.87 5.55
CA ASP A 494 1.30 -20.93 6.35
C ASP A 494 1.88 -20.42 7.68
N GLN A 495 2.19 -19.11 7.74
CA GLN A 495 2.62 -18.41 8.95
C GLN A 495 1.45 -17.90 9.81
N GLY A 496 0.22 -18.27 9.50
CA GLY A 496 -0.98 -17.83 10.21
C GLY A 496 -1.36 -16.38 9.99
N ASN A 497 -0.88 -15.70 8.94
CA ASN A 497 -1.19 -14.29 8.67
C ASN A 497 -2.35 -14.12 7.68
N LEU A 498 -3.15 -13.08 7.85
CA LEU A 498 -4.26 -12.76 6.96
C LEU A 498 -3.75 -12.11 5.67
N THR A 499 -4.13 -12.72 4.54
CA THR A 499 -3.88 -12.23 3.18
C THR A 499 -5.19 -12.29 2.40
N VAL A 500 -5.40 -11.36 1.47
CA VAL A 500 -6.45 -11.48 0.45
C VAL A 500 -5.85 -11.65 -0.93
N ARG A 501 -6.41 -12.57 -1.72
CA ARG A 501 -6.04 -12.80 -3.11
C ARG A 501 -7.11 -12.23 -4.03
N VAL A 502 -6.72 -11.33 -4.92
CA VAL A 502 -7.56 -10.85 -6.03
C VAL A 502 -7.12 -11.62 -7.27
N PRO A 503 -7.92 -12.57 -7.78
CA PRO A 503 -7.56 -13.36 -8.95
C PRO A 503 -7.77 -12.58 -10.25
N ALA A 504 -7.11 -13.03 -11.33
CA ALA A 504 -7.51 -12.67 -12.69
C ALA A 504 -8.99 -13.00 -12.93
N GLY A 505 -9.74 -11.98 -13.36
CA GLY A 505 -11.12 -12.10 -13.82
C GLY A 505 -12.08 -12.70 -12.78
N ARG A 506 -12.88 -13.69 -13.20
CA ARG A 506 -13.94 -14.32 -12.37
C ARG A 506 -13.60 -15.75 -11.94
N SER A 507 -12.32 -16.14 -11.99
CA SER A 507 -11.91 -17.54 -11.82
C SER A 507 -12.22 -18.10 -10.42
N ALA A 508 -12.03 -17.32 -9.36
CA ALA A 508 -12.36 -17.78 -8.01
C ALA A 508 -13.87 -17.87 -7.77
N LEU A 509 -14.66 -16.97 -8.35
CA LEU A 509 -16.12 -17.06 -8.28
C LEU A 509 -16.63 -18.32 -9.01
N LYS A 510 -16.10 -18.61 -10.20
CA LYS A 510 -16.40 -19.86 -10.91
C LYS A 510 -16.08 -21.10 -10.06
N ARG A 511 -14.92 -21.14 -9.42
CA ARG A 511 -14.56 -22.27 -8.53
C ARG A 511 -15.49 -22.38 -7.32
N ALA A 512 -15.87 -21.26 -6.71
CA ALA A 512 -16.80 -21.25 -5.58
C ALA A 512 -18.21 -21.72 -5.98
N LEU A 513 -18.68 -21.31 -7.17
CA LEU A 513 -19.93 -21.78 -7.74
C LEU A 513 -19.87 -23.28 -8.06
N ALA A 514 -18.81 -23.75 -8.71
CA ALA A 514 -18.65 -25.17 -9.03
C ALA A 514 -18.74 -26.04 -7.77
N ARG A 515 -18.16 -25.58 -6.65
CA ARG A 515 -18.15 -26.29 -5.37
C ARG A 515 -19.34 -25.94 -4.45
N ALA A 516 -20.41 -25.35 -4.98
CA ALA A 516 -21.58 -25.01 -4.19
C ALA A 516 -22.14 -26.26 -3.49
N ASP A 517 -22.55 -26.11 -2.24
CA ASP A 517 -23.27 -27.16 -1.53
C ASP A 517 -24.68 -27.27 -2.11
N VAL A 518 -25.00 -28.46 -2.62
CA VAL A 518 -26.30 -28.79 -3.21
C VAL A 518 -27.09 -29.62 -2.21
N GLU A 519 -28.14 -29.04 -1.65
CA GLU A 519 -29.11 -29.72 -0.79
C GLU A 519 -30.41 -29.96 -1.57
N VAL A 520 -30.91 -31.18 -1.54
CA VAL A 520 -32.21 -31.50 -2.13
C VAL A 520 -33.32 -31.18 -1.15
N LEU A 521 -34.34 -30.44 -1.61
CA LEU A 521 -35.55 -30.14 -0.87
C LEU A 521 -36.75 -30.95 -1.44
N PRO A 522 -37.86 -31.11 -0.68
CA PRO A 522 -39.05 -31.82 -1.15
C PRO A 522 -39.67 -31.27 -2.46
N ARG A 523 -39.41 -30.01 -2.80
CA ARG A 523 -39.90 -29.35 -4.03
C ARG A 523 -38.83 -28.48 -4.70
N GLY A 524 -37.56 -28.89 -4.65
CA GLY A 524 -36.49 -28.15 -5.33
C GLY A 524 -35.09 -28.50 -4.85
N VAL A 525 -34.16 -27.61 -5.11
CA VAL A 525 -32.75 -27.69 -4.74
C VAL A 525 -32.35 -26.38 -4.09
N ARG A 526 -31.69 -26.47 -2.93
CA ARG A 526 -31.00 -25.34 -2.31
C ARG A 526 -29.52 -25.41 -2.69
N LEU A 527 -29.03 -24.31 -3.27
CA LEU A 527 -27.63 -24.11 -3.60
C LEU A 527 -27.04 -23.12 -2.59
N GLU A 528 -26.09 -23.56 -1.79
CA GLU A 528 -25.37 -22.71 -0.86
C GLU A 528 -23.93 -22.49 -1.34
N VAL A 529 -23.54 -21.23 -1.49
CA VAL A 529 -22.20 -20.85 -1.90
C VAL A 529 -21.52 -20.15 -0.73
N ALA A 530 -20.32 -20.60 -0.39
CA ALA A 530 -19.45 -20.00 0.62
C ALA A 530 -18.87 -18.65 0.14
N ALA A 531 -19.74 -17.68 -0.12
CA ALA A 531 -19.42 -16.35 -0.58
C ALA A 531 -20.28 -15.28 0.12
N ARG A 532 -19.68 -14.10 0.33
CA ARG A 532 -20.33 -12.89 0.80
C ARG A 532 -20.44 -11.89 -0.33
N TRP A 533 -21.66 -11.51 -0.64
CA TRP A 533 -21.95 -10.63 -1.77
C TRP A 533 -22.24 -9.23 -1.27
N ALA A 534 -21.66 -8.23 -1.93
CA ALA A 534 -22.02 -6.83 -1.72
C ALA A 534 -23.49 -6.57 -2.08
N VAL A 535 -23.94 -7.22 -3.16
CA VAL A 535 -25.34 -7.31 -3.57
C VAL A 535 -25.55 -8.75 -4.05
N SER A 536 -26.47 -9.47 -3.41
CA SER A 536 -26.82 -10.81 -3.88
C SER A 536 -27.43 -10.70 -5.28
N PRO A 537 -27.00 -11.54 -6.24
CA PRO A 537 -27.66 -11.69 -7.53
C PRO A 537 -29.16 -11.91 -7.34
N SER A 538 -29.98 -11.09 -8.02
CA SER A 538 -31.44 -11.20 -8.06
C SER A 538 -31.90 -12.25 -9.07
N ASP A 539 -31.18 -12.36 -10.18
CA ASP A 539 -31.54 -13.18 -11.33
C ASP A 539 -30.58 -14.37 -11.40
N VAL A 540 -30.90 -15.39 -10.61
CA VAL A 540 -30.17 -16.66 -10.58
C VAL A 540 -31.04 -17.73 -11.21
N ALA A 541 -30.44 -18.55 -12.05
CA ALA A 541 -31.10 -19.68 -12.67
C ALA A 541 -30.28 -20.95 -12.50
N LEU A 542 -30.96 -22.07 -12.25
CA LEU A 542 -30.38 -23.41 -12.24
C LEU A 542 -30.87 -24.16 -13.47
N THR A 543 -29.97 -24.51 -14.37
CA THR A 543 -30.29 -25.32 -15.55
C THR A 543 -29.90 -26.77 -15.31
N LEU A 544 -30.85 -27.65 -15.56
CA LEU A 544 -30.72 -29.10 -15.48
C LEU A 544 -30.60 -29.63 -16.90
N THR A 545 -29.45 -30.21 -17.23
CA THR A 545 -29.19 -30.78 -18.56
C THR A 545 -29.13 -32.31 -18.45
N PRO A 546 -30.02 -33.06 -19.12
CA PRO A 546 -29.99 -34.53 -19.10
C PRO A 546 -28.66 -35.06 -19.66
N GLU A 547 -28.01 -36.00 -18.95
CA GLU A 547 -26.75 -36.59 -19.46
C GLU A 547 -26.97 -37.49 -20.69
N ALA A 548 -28.16 -38.07 -20.84
CA ALA A 548 -28.52 -38.96 -21.95
C ALA A 548 -28.93 -38.23 -23.25
N GLY A 549 -28.84 -36.89 -23.27
CA GLY A 549 -29.42 -36.06 -24.33
C GLY A 549 -30.91 -35.81 -24.11
N GLY A 550 -31.39 -34.63 -24.50
CA GLY A 550 -32.77 -34.18 -24.27
C GLY A 550 -32.86 -32.68 -23.99
N THR A 551 -34.08 -32.20 -23.71
CA THR A 551 -34.33 -30.77 -23.47
C THR A 551 -33.89 -30.37 -22.07
N ALA A 552 -32.99 -29.37 -21.98
CA ALA A 552 -32.59 -28.80 -20.70
C ALA A 552 -33.75 -28.03 -20.05
N VAL A 553 -33.84 -28.08 -18.72
CA VAL A 553 -34.88 -27.41 -17.95
C VAL A 553 -34.25 -26.37 -17.04
N THR A 554 -34.68 -25.12 -17.14
CA THR A 554 -34.17 -24.02 -16.31
C THR A 554 -35.18 -23.66 -15.23
N TRP A 555 -34.72 -23.62 -13.99
CA TRP A 555 -35.47 -23.15 -12.83
C TRP A 555 -34.96 -21.77 -12.40
N PRO A 556 -35.83 -20.75 -12.28
CA PRO A 556 -35.45 -19.53 -11.58
C PRO A 556 -35.19 -19.85 -10.10
N ALA A 557 -34.13 -19.27 -9.55
CA ALA A 557 -33.72 -19.45 -8.17
C ALA A 557 -34.01 -18.18 -7.37
N THR A 558 -34.59 -18.33 -6.18
CA THR A 558 -34.88 -17.21 -5.28
C THR A 558 -33.85 -17.19 -4.15
N ALA A 559 -33.28 -16.03 -3.85
CA ALA A 559 -32.37 -15.88 -2.72
C ALA A 559 -33.11 -16.15 -1.39
N VAL A 560 -32.49 -16.93 -0.49
CA VAL A 560 -33.05 -17.25 0.83
C VAL A 560 -32.14 -16.80 1.95
N ARG A 561 -32.71 -16.59 3.14
CA ARG A 561 -31.95 -16.19 4.33
C ARG A 561 -31.13 -17.38 4.83
N SER A 562 -29.80 -17.30 4.77
CA SER A 562 -28.87 -18.28 5.34
C SER A 562 -27.69 -17.57 6.03
N ALA A 563 -26.80 -18.35 6.67
CA ALA A 563 -25.56 -17.85 7.27
C ALA A 563 -24.54 -17.37 6.20
N GLY A 564 -24.66 -17.90 4.98
CA GLY A 564 -23.92 -17.50 3.78
C GLY A 564 -24.86 -16.90 2.71
N THR A 565 -24.61 -17.25 1.44
CA THR A 565 -25.53 -16.92 0.34
C THR A 565 -26.10 -18.20 -0.21
N ALA A 566 -27.42 -18.35 -0.10
CA ALA A 566 -28.13 -19.50 -0.62
C ALA A 566 -29.26 -19.08 -1.55
N TRP A 567 -29.46 -19.87 -2.60
CA TRP A 567 -30.60 -19.77 -3.50
C TRP A 567 -31.38 -21.06 -3.48
N VAL A 568 -32.71 -20.96 -3.53
CA VAL A 568 -33.59 -22.10 -3.71
C VAL A 568 -34.17 -22.03 -5.11
N ALA A 569 -33.92 -23.07 -5.90
CA ALA A 569 -34.47 -23.25 -7.23
C ALA A 569 -35.40 -24.46 -7.22
N GLY A 570 -36.55 -24.37 -7.86
CA GLY A 570 -37.50 -25.48 -7.90
C GLY A 570 -38.50 -25.33 -9.05
N PRO A 571 -39.24 -26.41 -9.35
CA PRO A 571 -40.19 -26.41 -10.45
C PRO A 571 -41.30 -25.37 -10.22
N SER A 572 -41.58 -24.57 -11.25
CA SER A 572 -42.79 -23.75 -11.35
C SER A 572 -43.93 -24.57 -11.99
N ARG A 573 -45.18 -24.10 -11.89
CA ARG A 573 -46.32 -24.72 -12.60
C ARG A 573 -46.09 -24.86 -14.12
N ARG A 574 -45.15 -24.11 -14.71
CA ARG A 574 -44.78 -24.16 -16.14
C ARG A 574 -43.65 -25.14 -16.49
N THR A 575 -42.87 -25.65 -15.53
CA THR A 575 -41.71 -26.55 -15.77
C THR A 575 -42.02 -28.02 -15.43
N ALA A 576 -43.29 -28.41 -15.48
CA ALA A 576 -43.86 -29.56 -14.75
C ALA A 576 -43.60 -30.96 -15.36
N ARG A 577 -42.63 -31.16 -16.26
CA ARG A 577 -42.30 -32.49 -16.79
C ARG A 577 -40.79 -32.65 -16.94
N ILE A 578 -40.17 -33.35 -16.00
CA ILE A 578 -38.75 -33.70 -16.02
C ILE A 578 -38.66 -35.22 -16.13
N ALA A 579 -37.95 -35.70 -17.14
CA ALA A 579 -37.79 -37.13 -17.36
C ALA A 579 -36.91 -37.76 -16.25
N PRO A 580 -37.17 -39.00 -15.82
CA PRO A 580 -36.28 -39.71 -14.91
C PRO A 580 -34.88 -39.86 -15.51
N GLY A 581 -33.84 -39.69 -14.69
CA GLY A 581 -32.46 -39.84 -15.13
C GLY A 581 -31.46 -38.92 -14.44
N PRO A 582 -30.16 -39.05 -14.74
CA PRO A 582 -29.12 -38.17 -14.24
C PRO A 582 -29.07 -36.84 -15.01
N TYR A 583 -28.92 -35.74 -14.27
CA TYR A 583 -28.81 -34.39 -14.78
C TYR A 583 -27.54 -33.71 -14.29
N ARG A 584 -26.86 -33.02 -15.20
CA ARG A 584 -25.85 -32.02 -14.85
C ARG A 584 -26.54 -30.74 -14.39
N LEU A 585 -25.97 -30.12 -13.36
CA LEU A 585 -26.44 -28.84 -12.84
C LEU A 585 -25.52 -27.71 -13.32
N THR A 586 -26.11 -26.66 -13.90
CA THR A 586 -25.40 -25.43 -14.28
C THR A 586 -26.08 -24.25 -13.60
N VAL A 587 -25.33 -23.48 -12.81
CA VAL A 587 -25.81 -22.21 -12.24
C VAL A 587 -25.49 -21.07 -13.19
N THR A 588 -26.46 -20.19 -13.44
CA THR A 588 -26.29 -18.96 -14.21
C THR A 588 -26.65 -17.76 -13.35
N LEU A 589 -25.75 -16.79 -13.29
CA LEU A 589 -25.93 -15.51 -12.61
C LEU A 589 -26.05 -14.39 -13.65
N GLU A 590 -27.23 -13.80 -13.76
CA GLU A 590 -27.44 -12.54 -14.46
C GLU A 590 -27.17 -11.38 -13.48
N HIS A 591 -26.43 -10.38 -13.94
CA HIS A 591 -26.13 -9.21 -13.09
C HIS A 591 -27.29 -8.22 -13.23
N GLY A 592 -27.64 -7.55 -12.13
CA GLY A 592 -28.72 -6.55 -12.07
C GLY A 592 -28.61 -5.43 -13.13
N PRO A 593 -29.49 -4.41 -13.09
CA PRO A 593 -30.16 -3.75 -14.24
C PRO A 593 -29.30 -3.18 -15.39
N THR A 594 -27.97 -3.14 -15.27
CA THR A 594 -27.06 -2.73 -16.35
C THR A 594 -26.78 -3.88 -17.33
N ARG A 595 -27.56 -3.95 -18.41
CA ARG A 595 -27.55 -4.96 -19.52
C ARG A 595 -26.22 -5.19 -20.28
N ARG A 596 -25.08 -4.64 -19.87
CA ARG A 596 -23.82 -4.63 -20.67
C ARG A 596 -22.86 -5.80 -20.43
N ARG A 597 -23.10 -6.74 -19.51
CA ARG A 597 -22.19 -7.87 -19.22
C ARG A 597 -22.82 -9.22 -19.54
N ARG A 598 -22.02 -10.12 -20.14
CA ARG A 598 -22.43 -11.51 -20.38
C ARG A 598 -22.75 -12.22 -19.04
N PRO A 599 -23.83 -13.03 -18.99
CA PRO A 599 -24.15 -13.88 -17.85
C PRO A 599 -22.96 -14.76 -17.44
N LEU A 600 -22.83 -15.06 -16.14
CA LEU A 600 -21.85 -16.02 -15.65
C LEU A 600 -22.54 -17.38 -15.49
N SER A 601 -22.24 -18.32 -16.38
CA SER A 601 -22.68 -19.71 -16.27
C SER A 601 -21.53 -20.62 -15.81
N GLN A 602 -21.83 -21.55 -14.91
CA GLN A 602 -20.86 -22.48 -14.35
C GLN A 602 -21.51 -23.82 -14.01
N ASP A 603 -20.91 -24.91 -14.49
CA ASP A 603 -21.28 -26.28 -14.11
C ASP A 603 -20.88 -26.56 -12.66
N LEU A 604 -21.77 -27.22 -11.90
CA LEU A 604 -21.54 -27.65 -10.52
C LEU A 604 -20.81 -29.00 -10.49
N ASP A 605 -19.98 -29.20 -9.46
CA ASP A 605 -19.36 -30.48 -9.09
C ASP A 605 -20.38 -31.41 -8.38
N ALA A 606 -21.62 -31.38 -8.85
CA ALA A 606 -22.74 -32.15 -8.35
C ALA A 606 -23.69 -32.48 -9.50
N ALA A 607 -24.28 -33.67 -9.43
CA ALA A 607 -25.34 -34.09 -10.35
C ALA A 607 -26.63 -34.36 -9.58
N LEU A 608 -27.76 -34.29 -10.27
CA LEU A 608 -29.08 -34.59 -9.71
C LEU A 608 -29.61 -35.86 -10.36
N LEU A 609 -30.02 -36.83 -9.56
CA LEU A 609 -30.80 -37.97 -10.05
C LEU A 609 -32.29 -37.68 -9.84
N VAL A 610 -33.07 -37.74 -10.92
CA VAL A 610 -34.54 -37.64 -10.87
C VAL A 610 -35.12 -39.04 -10.98
N SER A 611 -35.91 -39.48 -10.01
CA SER A 611 -36.66 -40.74 -10.05
C SER A 611 -38.17 -40.49 -9.94
N THR A 612 -38.99 -41.45 -10.41
CA THR A 612 -40.46 -41.39 -10.30
C THR A 612 -40.94 -42.37 -9.23
N GLY A 613 -41.82 -41.91 -8.34
CA GLY A 613 -42.59 -42.76 -7.44
C GLY A 613 -43.94 -43.16 -8.03
N THR A 614 -44.61 -44.12 -7.40
CA THR A 614 -45.89 -44.74 -7.80
C THR A 614 -47.09 -43.77 -7.94
N ALA A 615 -46.94 -42.50 -7.54
CA ALA A 615 -48.00 -41.48 -7.57
C ALA A 615 -47.61 -40.20 -8.35
N GLN A 616 -46.78 -40.30 -9.40
CA GLN A 616 -46.24 -39.15 -10.15
C GLN A 616 -45.50 -38.11 -9.29
N ARG A 617 -44.99 -38.50 -8.12
CA ARG A 617 -44.09 -37.69 -7.30
C ARG A 617 -42.65 -38.00 -7.70
N TRP A 618 -41.90 -36.99 -8.12
CA TRP A 618 -40.47 -37.14 -8.40
C TRP A 618 -39.66 -37.05 -7.11
N TRP A 619 -38.57 -37.82 -7.03
CA TRP A 619 -37.56 -37.67 -5.97
C TRP A 619 -36.26 -37.19 -6.58
N LEU A 620 -35.58 -36.33 -5.83
CA LEU A 620 -34.30 -35.76 -6.21
C LEU A 620 -33.24 -36.36 -5.29
N THR A 621 -32.10 -36.75 -5.85
CA THR A 621 -30.94 -37.17 -5.07
C THR A 621 -29.71 -36.44 -5.57
N ALA A 622 -29.03 -35.72 -4.68
CA ALA A 622 -27.74 -35.11 -5.00
C ALA A 622 -26.66 -36.20 -5.04
N LEU A 623 -25.98 -36.30 -6.18
CA LEU A 623 -24.79 -37.12 -6.36
C LEU A 623 -23.57 -36.21 -6.12
N ARG A 624 -22.98 -36.26 -4.92
CA ARG A 624 -21.71 -35.55 -4.65
C ARG A 624 -20.55 -36.26 -5.35
N SER A 625 -19.69 -35.50 -6.02
CA SER A 625 -18.42 -36.03 -6.55
C SER A 625 -17.37 -36.14 -5.44
N SER A 626 -17.51 -37.10 -4.53
CA SER A 626 -16.40 -37.46 -3.64
C SER A 626 -15.38 -38.29 -4.45
N GLY A 627 -14.46 -37.60 -5.14
CA GLY A 627 -13.39 -38.22 -5.90
C GLY A 627 -13.85 -38.88 -7.21
N VAL A 628 -13.02 -38.71 -8.26
CA VAL A 628 -13.26 -39.15 -9.65
C VAL A 628 -13.61 -40.65 -9.79
N GLN A 629 -13.34 -41.48 -8.78
CA GLN A 629 -13.65 -42.92 -8.80
C GLN A 629 -15.03 -43.32 -8.24
N VAL A 630 -15.65 -42.55 -7.33
CA VAL A 630 -16.97 -42.91 -6.77
C VAL A 630 -18.10 -42.55 -7.74
N ALA A 631 -17.96 -41.47 -8.51
CA ALA A 631 -18.91 -41.09 -9.56
C ALA A 631 -19.08 -42.22 -10.60
N ARG A 632 -18.01 -42.92 -10.99
CA ARG A 632 -18.08 -44.08 -11.89
C ARG A 632 -18.85 -45.27 -11.28
N ARG A 633 -18.74 -45.51 -9.96
CA ARG A 633 -19.44 -46.60 -9.26
C ARG A 633 -20.91 -46.26 -8.96
N ALA A 634 -21.22 -45.02 -8.60
CA ALA A 634 -22.59 -44.53 -8.44
C ALA A 634 -23.34 -44.52 -9.80
N ARG A 635 -22.68 -44.05 -10.87
CA ARG A 635 -23.18 -44.13 -12.27
C ARG A 635 -23.51 -45.57 -12.69
N ARG A 636 -22.70 -46.56 -12.31
CA ARG A 636 -22.96 -47.99 -12.58
C ARG A 636 -24.08 -48.59 -11.72
N ARG A 637 -24.26 -48.14 -10.48
CA ARG A 637 -25.37 -48.60 -9.61
C ARG A 637 -26.72 -48.04 -10.05
N VAL A 638 -26.77 -46.78 -10.51
CA VAL A 638 -27.99 -46.17 -11.07
C VAL A 638 -28.39 -46.81 -12.40
N ALA A 639 -27.42 -47.09 -13.28
CA ALA A 639 -27.69 -47.83 -14.53
C ALA A 639 -28.25 -49.25 -14.26
N ARG A 640 -27.82 -49.92 -13.18
CA ARG A 640 -28.37 -51.23 -12.75
C ARG A 640 -29.73 -51.15 -12.04
N ALA A 641 -30.07 -50.01 -11.43
CA ALA A 641 -31.37 -49.81 -10.80
C ALA A 641 -32.44 -49.46 -11.83
N LEU A 642 -32.11 -48.65 -12.83
CA LEU A 642 -33.00 -48.31 -13.96
C LEU A 642 -33.19 -49.46 -14.95
N SER A 643 -32.29 -50.45 -14.97
CA SER A 643 -32.47 -51.68 -15.76
C SER A 643 -33.29 -52.76 -15.01
N ARG A 644 -33.78 -52.47 -13.80
CA ARG A 644 -34.55 -53.40 -12.95
C ARG A 644 -35.90 -52.82 -12.49
N SER A 645 -36.34 -51.71 -13.09
CA SER A 645 -37.64 -51.06 -12.85
C SER A 645 -38.48 -51.05 -14.11
#